data_AF-A0A970BI83-F1
#
_entry.id   AF-A0A970BI83-F1
#
_cell.length_a   1.000
_cell.length_b   1.000
_cell.length_c   1.000
_cell.angle_alpha   90.00
_cell.angle_beta   90.00
_cell.angle_gamma   90.00
#
_symmetry.space_group_name_H-M   'P 1'
#
loop_
_entity.id
_entity.type
_entity.pdbx_description
1 polymer ?
#
loop_
_entity_poly.entity_id
_entity_poly.type
_entity_poly.pdbx_seq_one_letter_code
_entity_poly.pdbx_strand_id
1 'polypeptide(L)'
;MANVIKCGKRERLSYARTTEVIPLPDLIEVQRDSYEWFLHEGLTEALREVFPIEDYTGKLQLQFVDYHLGDPKYEVQECKERDASYQAPLKLRVRLTDKETGELKESDVYMGDLPMMTDKGTFIINGAERVVVSQLVKSPGVYFNERLDLTGNILYGATIIPNRGAWFELEMDSFGAVYTRIDKTRKIPVTVLLRCIGYPTNEDILQLFEDDETITRTLEKDTTTNREEALVEFHRRLRPGELATVEGAGQLLNNLFFDPRRYDLAAVGRYKINKKLEMNVPKESRYLTVEDMTTTIGYLLGLVKGQGKVDVIDHLGNRRLRSVGELLQNQFRTGLVRMERVVKERMSIHDVESLTPQVLINIRPITAVVKEFFGSSQLSQFMDQTNPLAELTHKRRLSALGPGGLTRERAGFQVRDVHHSHYGRICPIETPEGPNIGLIGSLSTYARVNPFGFIETPYRLADKENKRVTNEIVYLSADEEEDYVIAQANAKIDDEGYFLEPRVNAHKGHEYFETPVESSEYMDISPMQVFSVATALIPFLEHDDANRALMGANMQRQAVPLIKAEAPIVGTGLEYKAAKDSGAVILAKKPGVIKRVSAKQIQIAYDDDSKDKFDLLKFARSNHGTSINQRPIVEEGQRVEAGDVIADGPSTD
;
A
#
# COMPACT_ATOMS: atom_id res chain seq x y z
N MET A 1 12.36 -16.07 -36.68
CA MET A 1 11.24 -15.94 -37.65
C MET A 1 10.08 -15.29 -36.94
N ALA A 2 9.14 -14.65 -37.65
CA ALA A 2 7.93 -14.14 -37.01
C ALA A 2 7.02 -15.32 -36.63
N ASN A 3 6.39 -15.26 -35.46
CA ASN A 3 5.50 -16.29 -34.95
C ASN A 3 4.07 -15.73 -34.92
N VAL A 4 3.09 -16.54 -35.32
CA VAL A 4 1.68 -16.14 -35.25
C VAL A 4 1.20 -16.27 -33.80
N ILE A 5 0.70 -15.18 -33.23
CA ILE A 5 0.07 -15.15 -31.90
C ILE A 5 -1.42 -14.84 -32.05
N LYS A 6 -2.23 -15.40 -31.15
CA LYS A 6 -3.68 -15.20 -31.13
C LYS A 6 -4.04 -14.14 -30.10
N CYS A 7 -4.66 -13.05 -30.54
CA CYS A 7 -5.19 -11.97 -29.72
C CYS A 7 -6.72 -11.97 -29.85
N GLY A 8 -7.40 -12.73 -29.01
CA GLY A 8 -8.85 -12.95 -29.13
C GLY A 8 -9.20 -13.67 -30.43
N LYS A 9 -10.00 -13.03 -31.30
CA LYS A 9 -10.35 -13.56 -32.64
C LYS A 9 -9.31 -13.23 -33.73
N ARG A 10 -8.35 -12.33 -33.45
CA ARG A 10 -7.35 -11.88 -34.44
C ARG A 10 -6.06 -12.68 -34.31
N GLU A 11 -5.43 -12.93 -35.45
CA GLU A 11 -4.07 -13.44 -35.53
C GLU A 11 -3.12 -12.27 -35.82
N ARG A 12 -2.03 -12.18 -35.06
CA ARG A 12 -0.98 -11.17 -35.24
C ARG A 12 0.35 -11.85 -35.47
N LEU A 13 1.19 -11.27 -36.32
CA LEU A 13 2.58 -11.70 -36.50
C LEU A 13 3.45 -11.02 -35.44
N SER A 14 3.97 -11.82 -34.49
CA SER A 14 4.91 -11.38 -33.47
C SER A 14 6.35 -11.56 -33.93
N TYR A 15 7.18 -10.55 -33.68
CA TYR A 15 8.62 -10.57 -33.94
C TYR A 15 9.45 -10.84 -32.66
N ALA A 16 8.80 -11.26 -31.58
CA ALA A 16 9.46 -11.62 -30.33
C ALA A 16 10.54 -12.69 -30.58
N ARG A 17 11.74 -12.45 -30.04
CA ARG A 17 12.88 -13.38 -30.10
C ARG A 17 13.11 -14.12 -28.78
N THR A 18 12.45 -13.66 -27.73
CA THR A 18 12.45 -14.27 -26.39
C THR A 18 11.10 -14.90 -26.14
N THR A 19 11.10 -16.00 -25.40
CA THR A 19 9.90 -16.71 -25.00
C THR A 19 9.25 -16.01 -23.81
N GLU A 20 7.93 -15.90 -23.81
CA GLU A 20 7.18 -15.45 -22.63
C GLU A 20 7.22 -16.55 -21.57
N VAL A 21 7.78 -16.25 -20.39
CA VAL A 21 8.02 -17.23 -19.32
C VAL A 21 6.80 -17.37 -18.42
N ILE A 22 6.14 -16.25 -18.11
CA ILE A 22 4.87 -16.21 -17.38
C ILE A 22 3.91 -15.24 -18.07
N PRO A 23 2.59 -15.51 -18.02
CA PRO A 23 1.61 -14.55 -18.51
C PRO A 23 1.56 -13.31 -17.60
N LEU A 24 1.12 -12.19 -18.17
CA LEU A 24 0.83 -11.00 -17.39
C LEU A 24 -0.23 -11.28 -16.29
N PRO A 25 -0.02 -10.75 -15.07
CA PRO A 25 -0.99 -10.88 -13.98
C PRO A 25 -2.30 -10.15 -14.30
N ASP A 26 -3.29 -10.24 -13.42
CA ASP A 26 -4.46 -9.38 -13.54
C ASP A 26 -4.06 -7.94 -13.20
N LEU A 27 -4.19 -7.05 -14.19
CA LEU A 27 -3.71 -5.68 -14.10
C LEU A 27 -4.52 -4.82 -13.11
N ILE A 28 -5.62 -5.31 -12.54
CA ILE A 28 -6.38 -4.62 -11.49
C ILE A 28 -6.40 -5.36 -10.14
N GLU A 29 -5.62 -6.44 -9.99
CA GLU A 29 -5.56 -7.25 -8.76
C GLU A 29 -5.27 -6.41 -7.51
N VAL A 30 -4.36 -5.42 -7.62
CA VAL A 30 -4.00 -4.51 -6.51
C VAL A 30 -5.20 -3.79 -5.86
N GLN A 31 -6.26 -3.51 -6.63
CA GLN A 31 -7.47 -2.88 -6.12
C GLN A 31 -8.38 -3.90 -5.45
N ARG A 32 -8.65 -5.02 -6.14
CA ARG A 32 -9.61 -6.03 -5.70
C ARG A 32 -9.10 -6.77 -4.47
N ASP A 33 -7.88 -7.30 -4.54
CA ASP A 33 -7.29 -8.11 -3.49
C ASP A 33 -7.17 -7.30 -2.19
N SER A 34 -6.79 -6.02 -2.32
CA SER A 34 -6.71 -5.11 -1.17
C SER A 34 -8.07 -4.84 -0.52
N TYR A 35 -9.13 -4.67 -1.32
CA TYR A 35 -10.46 -4.41 -0.80
C TYR A 35 -11.10 -5.68 -0.21
N GLU A 36 -10.90 -6.83 -0.85
CA GLU A 36 -11.31 -8.14 -0.34
C GLU A 36 -10.64 -8.46 1.00
N TRP A 37 -9.33 -8.23 1.11
CA TRP A 37 -8.61 -8.32 2.37
C TRP A 37 -9.21 -7.41 3.45
N PHE A 38 -9.57 -6.17 3.10
CA PHE A 38 -10.21 -5.25 4.06
C PHE A 38 -11.55 -5.78 4.57
N LEU A 39 -12.39 -6.35 3.69
CA LEU A 39 -13.66 -6.92 4.10
C LEU A 39 -13.41 -8.09 5.07
N HIS A 40 -12.62 -9.08 4.69
CA HIS A 40 -12.48 -10.32 5.47
C HIS A 40 -11.62 -10.18 6.72
N GLU A 41 -10.47 -9.50 6.63
CA GLU A 41 -9.48 -9.42 7.71
C GLU A 41 -9.40 -8.01 8.30
N GLY A 42 -9.23 -7.00 7.45
CA GLY A 42 -8.93 -5.63 7.91
C GLY A 42 -10.00 -5.03 8.81
N LEU A 43 -11.28 -5.25 8.51
CA LEU A 43 -12.40 -4.79 9.34
C LEU A 43 -12.42 -5.48 10.71
N THR A 44 -12.18 -6.80 10.72
CA THR A 44 -12.10 -7.60 11.95
C THR A 44 -10.95 -7.14 12.83
N GLU A 45 -9.77 -6.87 12.25
CA GLU A 45 -8.63 -6.32 12.98
C GLU A 45 -8.96 -4.96 13.60
N ALA A 46 -9.54 -4.04 12.83
CA ALA A 46 -9.89 -2.71 13.33
C ALA A 46 -10.93 -2.76 14.46
N LEU A 47 -11.88 -3.71 14.40
CA LEU A 47 -12.85 -3.93 15.47
C LEU A 47 -12.19 -4.52 16.72
N ARG A 48 -11.34 -5.54 16.58
CA ARG A 48 -10.63 -6.17 17.71
C ARG A 48 -9.65 -5.24 18.43
N GLU A 49 -9.17 -4.19 17.77
CA GLU A 49 -8.32 -3.19 18.42
C GLU A 49 -9.10 -2.26 19.36
N VAL A 50 -10.39 -2.04 19.10
CA VAL A 50 -11.24 -1.13 19.88
C VAL A 50 -12.06 -1.89 20.91
N PHE A 51 -12.53 -3.10 20.58
CA PHE A 51 -13.25 -3.97 21.50
C PHE A 51 -12.27 -4.88 22.28
N PRO A 52 -12.54 -5.19 23.57
CA PRO A 52 -13.72 -4.81 24.34
C PRO A 52 -13.66 -3.37 24.85
N ILE A 53 -14.83 -2.74 24.90
CA ILE A 53 -15.02 -1.39 25.46
C ILE A 53 -15.53 -1.54 26.89
N GLU A 54 -14.77 -1.02 27.85
CA GLU A 54 -15.16 -1.00 29.26
C GLU A 54 -15.52 0.42 29.71
N ASP A 55 -16.48 0.51 30.62
CA ASP A 55 -16.80 1.76 31.29
C ASP A 55 -15.67 2.18 32.26
N TYR A 56 -15.75 3.40 32.80
CA TYR A 56 -14.70 3.91 33.70
C TYR A 56 -14.57 3.14 35.01
N THR A 57 -15.62 2.42 35.44
CA THR A 57 -15.60 1.60 36.67
C THR A 57 -15.25 0.14 36.40
N GLY A 58 -15.22 -0.28 35.13
CA GLY A 58 -14.92 -1.65 34.70
C GLY A 58 -16.04 -2.67 34.90
N LYS A 59 -17.24 -2.23 35.33
CA LYS A 59 -18.43 -3.05 35.58
C LYS A 59 -19.12 -3.50 34.30
N LEU A 60 -19.23 -2.61 33.33
CA LEU A 60 -19.90 -2.86 32.05
C LEU A 60 -18.86 -3.09 30.97
N GLN A 61 -19.06 -4.13 30.17
CA GLN A 61 -18.18 -4.46 29.06
C GLN A 61 -18.99 -4.74 27.80
N LEU A 62 -18.69 -4.00 26.73
CA LEU A 62 -19.24 -4.24 25.41
C LEU A 62 -18.20 -4.99 24.57
N GLN A 63 -18.57 -6.16 24.08
CA GLN A 63 -17.74 -7.05 23.27
C GLN A 63 -18.26 -7.12 21.84
N PHE A 64 -17.33 -7.23 20.89
CA PHE A 64 -17.61 -7.58 19.50
C PHE A 64 -17.62 -9.10 19.35
N VAL A 65 -18.65 -9.64 18.71
CA VAL A 65 -18.77 -11.09 18.43
C VAL A 65 -18.46 -11.36 16.97
N ASP A 66 -19.21 -10.74 16.05
CA ASP A 66 -19.06 -10.94 14.61
C ASP A 66 -19.68 -9.78 13.81
N TYR A 67 -19.43 -9.72 12.51
CA TYR A 67 -20.08 -8.78 11.60
C TYR A 67 -20.71 -9.49 10.40
N HIS A 68 -21.71 -8.86 9.81
CA HIS A 68 -22.33 -9.33 8.57
C HIS A 68 -22.58 -8.15 7.63
N LEU A 69 -22.23 -8.35 6.36
CA LEU A 69 -22.55 -7.45 5.26
C LEU A 69 -23.79 -7.98 4.55
N GLY A 70 -24.84 -7.17 4.46
CA GLY A 70 -26.00 -7.50 3.64
C GLY A 70 -25.78 -7.23 2.16
N ASP A 71 -26.81 -7.44 1.36
CA ASP A 71 -26.74 -7.19 -0.08
C ASP A 71 -26.88 -5.70 -0.43
N PRO A 72 -26.21 -5.22 -1.49
CA PRO A 72 -26.44 -3.89 -2.02
C PRO A 72 -27.90 -3.68 -2.43
N LYS A 73 -28.43 -2.49 -2.14
CA LYS A 73 -29.84 -2.17 -2.41
C LYS A 73 -30.17 -2.10 -3.92
N TYR A 74 -29.20 -1.68 -4.72
CA TYR A 74 -29.34 -1.44 -6.15
C TYR A 74 -28.13 -2.00 -6.89
N GLU A 75 -28.33 -2.33 -8.16
CA GLU A 75 -27.22 -2.70 -9.05
C GLU A 75 -26.40 -1.45 -9.43
N VAL A 76 -25.15 -1.67 -9.87
CA VAL A 76 -24.20 -0.62 -10.24
C VAL A 76 -24.80 0.39 -11.24
N GLN A 77 -25.52 -0.09 -12.24
CA GLN A 77 -26.11 0.76 -13.28
C GLN A 77 -27.28 1.59 -12.74
N GLU A 78 -28.12 1.00 -11.89
CA GLU A 78 -29.23 1.70 -11.24
C GLU A 78 -28.72 2.79 -10.27
N CYS A 79 -27.60 2.55 -9.58
CA CYS A 79 -26.93 3.56 -8.76
C CYS A 79 -26.52 4.79 -9.59
N LYS A 80 -25.97 4.59 -10.79
CA LYS A 80 -25.57 5.67 -11.70
C LYS A 80 -26.78 6.47 -12.20
N GLU A 81 -27.88 5.80 -12.52
CA GLU A 81 -29.09 6.44 -13.03
C GLU A 81 -29.87 7.24 -11.97
N ARG A 82 -29.75 6.85 -10.70
CA ARG A 82 -30.48 7.46 -9.57
C ARG A 82 -29.63 8.40 -8.72
N ASP A 83 -28.40 8.69 -9.12
CA ASP A 83 -27.42 9.42 -8.32
C ASP A 83 -27.24 8.82 -6.91
N ALA A 84 -27.33 7.49 -6.80
CA ALA A 84 -27.17 6.75 -5.55
C ALA A 84 -25.76 6.14 -5.44
N SER A 85 -25.37 5.78 -4.22
CA SER A 85 -24.11 5.06 -3.97
C SER A 85 -24.34 3.55 -4.03
N TYR A 86 -23.35 2.82 -4.57
CA TYR A 86 -23.34 1.35 -4.54
C TYR A 86 -22.74 0.90 -3.21
N GLN A 87 -23.61 0.46 -2.29
CA GLN A 87 -23.26 0.23 -0.90
C GLN A 87 -24.10 -0.88 -0.27
N ALA A 88 -23.51 -1.60 0.68
CA ALA A 88 -24.12 -2.70 1.42
C ALA A 88 -24.27 -2.34 2.91
N PRO A 89 -25.37 -2.74 3.57
CA PRO A 89 -25.56 -2.47 4.99
C PRO A 89 -24.64 -3.34 5.84
N LEU A 90 -23.81 -2.70 6.69
CA LEU A 90 -22.96 -3.39 7.66
C LEU A 90 -23.70 -3.51 9.00
N LYS A 91 -23.75 -4.72 9.56
CA LYS A 91 -24.29 -4.99 10.90
C LYS A 91 -23.22 -5.67 11.76
N LEU A 92 -23.11 -5.27 13.03
CA LEU A 92 -22.28 -5.93 14.03
C LEU A 92 -23.15 -6.65 15.04
N ARG A 93 -22.77 -7.88 15.35
CA ARG A 93 -23.27 -8.61 16.50
C ARG A 93 -22.40 -8.26 17.69
N VAL A 94 -23.01 -7.64 18.70
CA VAL A 94 -22.34 -7.16 19.91
C VAL A 94 -22.99 -7.73 21.15
N ARG A 95 -22.18 -7.92 22.19
CA ARG A 95 -22.60 -8.46 23.49
C ARG A 95 -22.26 -7.46 24.58
N LEU A 96 -23.28 -6.98 25.30
CA LEU A 96 -23.10 -6.21 26.52
C LEU A 96 -23.14 -7.18 27.71
N THR A 97 -22.09 -7.14 28.52
CA THR A 97 -21.93 -7.92 29.74
C THR A 97 -21.89 -6.98 30.92
N ASP A 98 -22.77 -7.20 31.89
CA ASP A 98 -22.64 -6.64 33.23
C ASP A 98 -21.87 -7.64 34.11
N LYS A 99 -20.67 -7.25 34.57
CA LYS A 99 -19.80 -8.11 35.38
C LYS A 99 -20.32 -8.28 36.82
N GLU A 100 -21.20 -7.40 37.32
CA GLU A 100 -21.74 -7.51 38.67
C GLU A 100 -22.92 -8.50 38.72
N THR A 101 -23.83 -8.41 37.75
CA THR A 101 -25.02 -9.27 37.69
C THR A 101 -24.80 -10.55 36.87
N GLY A 102 -23.80 -10.55 35.98
CA GLY A 102 -23.59 -11.61 35.00
C GLY A 102 -24.59 -11.58 33.84
N GLU A 103 -25.42 -10.54 33.73
CA GLU A 103 -26.41 -10.42 32.66
C GLU A 103 -25.73 -10.19 31.30
N LEU A 104 -26.17 -10.94 30.28
CA LEU A 104 -25.66 -10.86 28.92
C LEU A 104 -26.77 -10.42 27.97
N LYS A 105 -26.58 -9.29 27.30
CA LYS A 105 -27.50 -8.78 26.27
C LYS A 105 -26.80 -8.76 24.92
N GLU A 106 -27.20 -9.65 24.02
CA GLU A 106 -26.73 -9.67 22.63
C GLU A 106 -27.70 -8.95 21.69
N SER A 107 -27.17 -8.23 20.72
CA SER A 107 -27.99 -7.58 19.69
C SER A 107 -27.20 -7.37 18.40
N ASP A 108 -27.90 -7.43 17.28
CA ASP A 108 -27.38 -6.96 16.00
C ASP A 108 -27.61 -5.45 15.88
N VAL A 109 -26.55 -4.71 15.62
CA VAL A 109 -26.54 -3.26 15.51
C VAL A 109 -26.08 -2.89 14.10
N TYR A 110 -26.94 -2.18 13.38
CA TYR A 110 -26.59 -1.58 12.10
C TYR A 110 -25.53 -0.51 12.30
N MET A 111 -24.44 -0.55 11.53
CA MET A 111 -23.30 0.37 11.63
C MET A 111 -23.24 1.44 10.54
N GLY A 112 -24.12 1.35 9.55
CA GLY A 112 -24.07 2.18 8.36
C GLY A 112 -23.90 1.37 7.09
N ASP A 113 -24.00 2.07 5.96
CA ASP A 113 -23.78 1.50 4.65
C ASP A 113 -22.31 1.63 4.27
N LEU A 114 -21.70 0.52 3.87
CA LEU A 114 -20.33 0.46 3.38
C LEU A 114 -20.33 0.50 1.85
N PRO A 115 -19.66 1.47 1.21
CA PRO A 115 -19.51 1.49 -0.25
C PRO A 115 -18.78 0.26 -0.74
N MET A 116 -19.39 -0.45 -1.70
CA MET A 116 -18.87 -1.70 -2.25
C MET A 116 -18.03 -1.45 -3.51
N MET A 117 -16.97 -2.24 -3.70
CA MET A 117 -16.18 -2.22 -4.92
C MET A 117 -16.92 -2.98 -6.03
N THR A 118 -16.90 -2.43 -7.24
CA THR A 118 -17.42 -3.11 -8.44
C THR A 118 -16.39 -4.10 -9.00
N ASP A 119 -16.82 -5.01 -9.87
CA ASP A 119 -15.94 -5.97 -10.57
C ASP A 119 -14.81 -5.28 -11.36
N LYS A 120 -14.97 -3.98 -11.70
CA LYS A 120 -13.97 -3.19 -12.42
C LYS A 120 -12.90 -2.58 -11.52
N GLY A 121 -12.98 -2.76 -10.20
CA GLY A 121 -12.06 -2.14 -9.23
C GLY A 121 -12.36 -0.67 -8.95
N THR A 122 -13.63 -0.26 -9.05
CA THR A 122 -14.09 1.13 -8.84
C THR A 122 -15.21 1.21 -7.81
N PHE A 123 -15.57 2.42 -7.37
CA PHE A 123 -16.67 2.69 -6.45
C PHE A 123 -17.69 3.63 -7.09
N ILE A 124 -18.98 3.43 -6.84
CA ILE A 124 -20.03 4.37 -7.23
C ILE A 124 -20.50 5.15 -6.01
N ILE A 125 -20.27 6.46 -6.01
CA ILE A 125 -20.59 7.36 -4.90
C ILE A 125 -21.45 8.50 -5.43
N ASN A 126 -22.71 8.56 -5.01
CA ASN A 126 -23.71 9.52 -5.49
C ASN A 126 -23.79 9.55 -7.04
N GLY A 127 -23.92 8.38 -7.68
CA GLY A 127 -23.97 8.23 -9.13
C GLY A 127 -22.64 8.36 -9.88
N ALA A 128 -21.62 8.97 -9.26
CA ALA A 128 -20.32 9.16 -9.89
C ALA A 128 -19.38 7.98 -9.64
N GLU A 129 -18.69 7.54 -10.70
CA GLU A 129 -17.67 6.50 -10.59
C GLU A 129 -16.33 7.09 -10.14
N ARG A 130 -15.74 6.47 -9.12
CA ARG A 130 -14.53 6.91 -8.44
C ARG A 130 -13.54 5.77 -8.29
N VAL A 131 -12.27 6.12 -8.15
CA VAL A 131 -11.17 5.20 -7.86
C VAL A 131 -10.39 5.70 -6.66
N VAL A 132 -9.98 4.77 -5.80
CA VAL A 132 -9.09 5.06 -4.69
C VAL A 132 -7.66 4.79 -5.14
N VAL A 133 -6.87 5.84 -5.26
CA VAL A 133 -5.47 5.77 -5.71
C VAL A 133 -4.60 5.29 -4.55
N SER A 134 -3.74 4.31 -4.83
CA SER A 134 -2.81 3.77 -3.85
C SER A 134 -1.73 4.79 -3.48
N GLN A 135 -1.39 4.87 -2.19
CA GLN A 135 -0.53 5.91 -1.65
C GLN A 135 0.85 5.37 -1.27
N LEU A 136 1.92 5.95 -1.81
CA LEU A 136 3.29 5.60 -1.43
C LEU A 136 3.71 6.42 -0.21
N VAL A 137 4.00 5.74 0.90
CA VAL A 137 4.39 6.36 2.18
C VAL A 137 5.68 5.74 2.72
N LYS A 138 6.34 6.42 3.66
CA LYS A 138 7.45 5.82 4.40
C LYS A 138 6.94 4.62 5.20
N SER A 139 7.65 3.50 5.14
CA SER A 139 7.30 2.34 5.97
C SER A 139 7.53 2.66 7.45
N PRO A 140 6.70 2.15 8.37
CA PRO A 140 7.06 2.12 9.78
C PRO A 140 8.39 1.37 9.99
N GLY A 141 9.21 1.84 10.93
CA GLY A 141 10.54 1.28 11.19
C GLY A 141 11.51 2.30 11.76
N VAL A 142 12.76 1.88 11.93
CA VAL A 142 13.88 2.73 12.34
C VAL A 142 14.71 3.14 11.12
N TYR A 143 15.08 4.42 11.07
CA TYR A 143 15.88 5.00 9.99
C TYR A 143 17.04 5.78 10.55
N PHE A 144 18.24 5.53 10.06
CA PHE A 144 19.44 6.27 10.39
C PHE A 144 19.81 7.22 9.27
N ASN A 145 20.24 8.43 9.64
CA ASN A 145 20.67 9.45 8.70
C ASN A 145 21.97 10.09 9.15
N GLU A 146 22.63 10.74 8.19
CA GLU A 146 23.78 11.59 8.42
C GLU A 146 23.52 12.98 7.85
N ARG A 147 24.06 14.00 8.52
CA ARG A 147 24.04 15.39 8.05
C ARG A 147 25.38 16.04 8.36
N LEU A 148 25.84 16.93 7.48
CA LEU A 148 27.02 17.75 7.76
C LEU A 148 26.61 18.98 8.56
N ASP A 149 27.38 19.31 9.58
CA ASP A 149 27.25 20.58 10.28
C ASP A 149 27.95 21.73 9.53
N LEU A 150 27.79 22.96 10.03
CA LEU A 150 28.40 24.15 9.42
C LEU A 150 29.94 24.12 9.40
N THR A 151 30.54 23.28 10.24
CA THR A 151 32.00 23.10 10.35
C THR A 151 32.51 21.92 9.51
N GLY A 152 31.60 21.15 8.90
CA GLY A 152 31.91 19.97 8.09
C GLY A 152 31.97 18.65 8.87
N ASN A 153 31.63 18.65 10.16
CA ASN A 153 31.54 17.41 10.94
C ASN A 153 30.28 16.63 10.57
N ILE A 154 30.40 15.30 10.50
CA ILE A 154 29.28 14.40 10.27
C ILE A 154 28.51 14.24 11.58
N LEU A 155 27.22 14.56 11.55
CA LEU A 155 26.28 14.34 12.64
C LEU A 155 25.33 13.22 12.25
N TYR A 156 25.21 12.23 13.11
CA TYR A 156 24.26 11.14 12.92
C TYR A 156 22.93 11.43 13.62
N GLY A 157 21.87 10.86 13.07
CA GLY A 157 20.54 10.87 13.67
C GLY A 157 19.82 9.55 13.42
N ALA A 158 18.80 9.31 14.21
CA ALA A 158 17.89 8.18 14.01
C ALA A 158 16.44 8.63 14.14
N THR A 159 15.52 7.95 13.50
CA THR A 159 14.08 8.21 13.63
C THR A 159 13.33 6.90 13.58
N ILE A 160 12.60 6.60 14.66
CA ILE A 160 11.61 5.52 14.69
C ILE A 160 10.26 6.11 14.30
N ILE A 161 9.76 5.66 13.15
CA ILE A 161 8.47 6.04 12.61
C ILE A 161 7.47 4.92 12.92
N PRO A 162 6.45 5.16 13.76
CA PRO A 162 5.40 4.17 13.99
C PRO A 162 4.38 4.15 12.85
N ASN A 163 3.58 3.08 12.80
CA ASN A 163 2.36 3.07 12.00
C ASN A 163 1.33 4.05 12.58
N ARG A 164 1.24 4.09 13.92
CA ARG A 164 0.42 5.01 14.70
C ARG A 164 1.10 5.29 16.05
N GLY A 165 1.16 6.54 16.45
CA GLY A 165 1.75 6.94 17.73
C GLY A 165 2.75 8.09 17.59
N ALA A 166 3.48 8.36 18.67
CA ALA A 166 4.48 9.42 18.71
C ALA A 166 5.76 9.03 17.96
N TRP A 167 6.35 9.98 17.23
CA TRP A 167 7.65 9.75 16.61
C TRP A 167 8.76 9.83 17.67
N PHE A 168 9.74 8.93 17.58
CA PHE A 168 10.92 8.95 18.43
C PHE A 168 12.15 9.27 17.57
N GLU A 169 12.72 10.45 17.78
CA GLU A 169 13.84 10.99 17.02
C GLU A 169 15.08 11.09 17.91
N LEU A 170 16.24 10.74 17.36
CA LEU A 170 17.56 10.96 17.94
C LEU A 170 18.34 11.93 17.03
N GLU A 171 18.96 12.93 17.64
CA GLU A 171 19.79 13.90 16.95
C GLU A 171 21.09 14.15 17.71
N MET A 172 22.21 14.09 17.01
CA MET A 172 23.51 14.53 17.52
C MET A 172 23.69 16.04 17.29
N ASP A 173 24.33 16.72 18.25
CA ASP A 173 24.81 18.10 18.12
C ASP A 173 26.29 18.17 17.69
N SER A 174 26.78 19.37 17.35
CA SER A 174 28.17 19.59 16.94
C SER A 174 29.22 19.30 18.02
N PHE A 175 28.83 19.17 19.29
CA PHE A 175 29.75 18.79 20.37
C PHE A 175 29.79 17.27 20.59
N GLY A 176 28.92 16.54 19.89
CA GLY A 176 28.76 15.10 20.01
C GLY A 176 27.90 14.67 21.19
N ALA A 177 27.01 15.52 21.70
CA ALA A 177 25.96 15.11 22.63
C ALA A 177 24.73 14.64 21.85
N VAL A 178 24.06 13.59 22.34
CA VAL A 178 22.88 13.00 21.71
C VAL A 178 21.62 13.43 22.44
N TYR A 179 20.66 13.94 21.67
CA TYR A 179 19.36 14.36 22.17
C TYR A 179 18.27 13.50 21.57
N THR A 180 17.20 13.30 22.34
CA THR A 180 15.94 12.80 21.84
C THR A 180 14.93 13.93 21.62
N ARG A 181 14.07 13.74 20.63
CA ARG A 181 12.88 14.54 20.39
C ARG A 181 11.70 13.59 20.19
N ILE A 182 10.57 13.92 20.81
CA ILE A 182 9.36 13.11 20.76
C ILE A 182 8.25 13.96 20.15
N ASP A 183 7.67 13.50 19.04
CA ASP A 183 6.58 14.17 18.33
C ASP A 183 6.78 15.69 18.13
N LYS A 184 7.98 16.07 17.65
CA LYS A 184 8.37 17.46 17.38
C LYS A 184 8.42 18.39 18.59
N THR A 185 8.49 17.85 19.79
CA THR A 185 8.68 18.65 21.01
C THR A 185 10.14 19.11 21.18
N ARG A 186 10.43 19.78 22.31
CA ARG A 186 11.78 20.31 22.59
C ARG A 186 12.77 19.15 22.78
N LYS A 187 14.02 19.38 22.36
CA LYS A 187 15.11 18.42 22.57
C LYS A 187 15.36 18.17 24.05
N ILE A 188 15.60 16.92 24.39
CA ILE A 188 15.93 16.43 25.74
C ILE A 188 17.20 15.58 25.61
N PRO A 189 18.21 15.67 26.49
CA PRO A 189 19.33 14.74 26.48
C PRO A 189 18.82 13.29 26.51
N VAL A 190 19.40 12.39 25.70
CA VAL A 190 18.90 11.01 25.61
C VAL A 190 19.04 10.24 26.93
N THR A 191 19.97 10.65 27.79
CA THR A 191 20.19 10.10 29.14
C THR A 191 18.99 10.31 30.07
N VAL A 192 18.26 11.44 29.95
CA VAL A 192 17.01 11.68 30.70
C VAL A 192 15.98 10.59 30.38
N LEU A 193 15.87 10.23 29.10
CA LEU A 193 14.95 9.17 28.67
C LEU A 193 15.42 7.79 29.17
N LEU A 194 16.73 7.50 29.09
CA LEU A 194 17.31 6.26 29.59
C LEU A 194 17.01 6.05 31.10
N ARG A 195 17.09 7.11 31.90
CA ARG A 195 16.66 7.08 33.32
C ARG A 195 15.20 6.75 33.49
N CYS A 196 14.34 7.32 32.64
CA CYS A 196 12.89 7.09 32.71
C CYS A 196 12.52 5.62 32.44
N ILE A 197 13.21 4.99 31.47
CA ILE A 197 12.88 3.65 30.95
C ILE A 197 13.58 2.49 31.65
N GLY A 198 14.51 2.72 32.57
CA GLY A 198 15.07 1.64 33.40
C GLY A 198 16.52 1.77 33.86
N TYR A 199 17.25 2.82 33.46
CA TYR A 199 18.68 3.00 33.79
C TYR A 199 18.88 4.23 34.68
N PRO A 200 18.54 4.16 35.98
CA PRO A 200 18.35 5.33 36.83
C PRO A 200 19.65 6.10 37.13
N THR A 201 20.79 5.43 37.20
CA THR A 201 22.08 6.04 37.58
C THR A 201 23.01 6.26 36.39
N ASN A 202 24.02 7.13 36.57
CA ASN A 202 25.04 7.35 35.54
C ASN A 202 25.85 6.07 35.27
N GLU A 203 26.13 5.30 36.32
CA GLU A 203 26.85 4.04 36.26
C GLU A 203 26.10 3.02 35.40
N ASP A 204 24.78 2.88 35.60
CA ASP A 204 23.94 2.00 34.78
C ASP A 204 23.98 2.37 33.29
N ILE A 205 23.92 3.67 32.98
CA ILE A 205 23.92 4.18 31.61
C ILE A 205 25.29 4.00 30.95
N LEU A 206 26.37 4.28 31.67
CA LEU A 206 27.73 4.11 31.16
C LEU A 206 28.04 2.63 30.93
N GLN A 207 27.64 1.75 31.86
CA GLN A 207 27.80 0.31 31.72
C GLN A 207 27.02 -0.23 30.51
N LEU A 208 25.81 0.28 30.25
CA LEU A 208 24.99 -0.14 29.11
C LEU A 208 25.66 0.11 27.75
N PHE A 209 26.45 1.19 27.64
CA PHE A 209 27.10 1.60 26.40
C PHE A 209 28.64 1.49 26.45
N GLU A 210 29.18 0.68 27.35
CA GLU A 210 30.63 0.41 27.48
C GLU A 210 31.48 1.70 27.59
N ASP A 211 31.06 2.62 28.46
CA ASP A 211 31.75 3.90 28.72
C ASP A 211 31.96 4.78 27.47
N ASP A 212 31.00 4.78 26.54
CA ASP A 212 31.05 5.57 25.31
C ASP A 212 31.26 7.07 25.57
N GLU A 213 32.22 7.69 24.87
CA GLU A 213 32.54 9.11 25.00
C GLU A 213 31.34 10.02 24.69
N THR A 214 30.52 9.64 23.71
CA THR A 214 29.32 10.39 23.27
C THR A 214 28.28 10.44 24.38
N ILE A 215 28.11 9.32 25.08
CA ILE A 215 27.21 9.22 26.24
C ILE A 215 27.75 10.02 27.42
N THR A 216 29.06 9.97 27.66
CA THR A 216 29.72 10.77 28.70
C THR A 216 29.47 12.28 28.48
N ARG A 217 29.67 12.77 27.25
CA ARG A 217 29.37 14.17 26.88
C ARG A 217 27.90 14.51 27.02
N THR A 218 27.01 13.55 26.79
CA THR A 218 25.56 13.74 26.94
C THR A 218 25.17 13.83 28.42
N LEU A 219 25.78 13.02 29.29
CA LEU A 219 25.57 13.08 30.74
C LEU A 219 26.00 14.42 31.33
N GLU A 220 27.05 15.06 30.80
CA GLU A 220 27.44 16.43 31.21
C GLU A 220 26.36 17.49 30.91
N LYS A 221 25.47 17.23 29.94
CA LYS A 221 24.34 18.10 29.59
C LYS A 221 23.05 17.72 30.31
N ASP A 222 23.03 16.58 30.98
CA ASP A 222 21.89 16.10 31.75
C ASP A 222 21.81 16.82 33.10
N THR A 223 20.69 17.49 33.36
CA THR A 223 20.47 18.18 34.64
C THR A 223 19.91 17.25 35.72
N THR A 224 19.60 16.00 35.39
CA THR A 224 18.91 15.05 36.26
C THR A 224 19.85 13.96 36.76
N THR A 225 19.64 13.51 38.01
CA THR A 225 20.52 12.52 38.65
C THR A 225 19.81 11.20 38.98
N ASN A 226 18.49 11.22 39.06
CA ASN A 226 17.66 10.07 39.41
C ASN A 226 16.42 9.96 38.50
N ARG A 227 15.72 8.83 38.59
CA ARG A 227 14.55 8.54 37.76
C ARG A 227 13.38 9.51 37.97
N GLU A 228 13.15 9.96 39.20
CA GLU A 228 12.01 10.84 39.52
C GLU A 228 12.21 12.24 38.91
N GLU A 229 13.40 12.81 39.07
CA GLU A 229 13.80 14.06 38.42
C GLU A 229 13.71 13.95 36.89
N ALA A 230 14.17 12.83 36.33
CA ALA A 230 14.12 12.58 34.90
C ALA A 230 12.68 12.53 34.37
N LEU A 231 11.77 11.84 35.07
CA LEU A 231 10.36 11.78 34.71
C LEU A 231 9.70 13.17 34.74
N VAL A 232 10.01 13.97 35.76
CA VAL A 232 9.51 15.35 35.87
C VAL A 232 10.04 16.22 34.73
N GLU A 233 11.33 16.15 34.42
CA GLU A 233 11.92 16.91 33.31
C GLU A 233 11.36 16.45 31.96
N PHE A 234 11.20 15.14 31.76
CA PHE A 234 10.56 14.55 30.59
C PHE A 234 9.15 15.10 30.38
N HIS A 235 8.32 15.09 31.42
CA HIS A 235 6.95 15.62 31.37
C HIS A 235 6.94 17.13 31.09
N ARG A 236 7.79 17.91 31.78
CA ARG A 236 7.88 19.36 31.62
C ARG A 236 8.23 19.78 30.19
N ARG A 237 9.08 19.00 29.52
CA ARG A 237 9.51 19.25 28.14
C ARG A 237 8.44 18.92 27.10
N LEU A 238 7.69 17.85 27.34
CA LEU A 238 6.59 17.40 26.47
C LEU A 238 5.33 18.27 26.63
N ARG A 239 4.99 18.65 27.86
CA ARG A 239 3.78 19.42 28.19
C ARG A 239 4.13 20.67 29.01
N PRO A 240 4.59 21.75 28.35
CA PRO A 240 4.92 22.99 29.03
C PRO A 240 3.67 23.60 29.67
N GLY A 241 3.72 23.85 30.98
CA GLY A 241 2.63 24.52 31.73
C GLY A 241 1.70 23.61 32.51
N GLU A 242 1.77 22.28 32.31
CA GLU A 242 1.10 21.31 33.19
C GLU A 242 1.98 21.01 34.40
N LEU A 243 1.37 20.84 35.59
CA LEU A 243 2.08 20.41 36.78
C LEU A 243 2.59 18.98 36.57
N ALA A 244 3.90 18.80 36.62
CA ALA A 244 4.54 17.50 36.45
C ALA A 244 4.54 16.73 37.78
N THR A 245 3.80 15.63 37.85
CA THR A 245 3.89 14.64 38.93
C THR A 245 4.64 13.41 38.43
N VAL A 246 5.36 12.71 39.31
CA VAL A 246 6.13 11.51 38.94
C VAL A 246 5.22 10.44 38.36
N GLU A 247 4.06 10.22 38.99
CA GLU A 247 3.07 9.24 38.55
C GLU A 247 2.45 9.62 37.19
N GLY A 248 2.07 10.89 37.02
CA GLY A 248 1.52 11.38 35.75
C GLY A 248 2.54 11.32 34.60
N ALA A 249 3.81 11.61 34.89
CA ALA A 249 4.90 11.47 33.94
C ALA A 249 5.15 10.01 33.53
N GLY A 250 5.12 9.08 34.49
CA GLY A 250 5.24 7.64 34.22
C GLY A 250 4.09 7.13 33.34
N GLN A 251 2.85 7.53 33.64
CA GLN A 251 1.68 7.20 32.81
C GLN A 251 1.77 7.81 31.42
N LEU A 252 2.24 9.05 31.29
CA LEU A 252 2.46 9.70 29.99
C LEU A 252 3.47 8.92 29.15
N LEU A 253 4.62 8.54 29.72
CA LEU A 253 5.63 7.74 29.05
C LEU A 253 5.06 6.40 28.58
N ASN A 254 4.32 5.70 29.46
CA ASN A 254 3.67 4.44 29.12
C ASN A 254 2.69 4.58 27.95
N ASN A 255 1.85 5.61 28.00
CA ASN A 255 0.87 5.89 26.96
C ASN A 255 1.49 6.32 25.62
N LEU A 256 2.72 6.86 25.64
CA LEU A 256 3.41 7.34 24.46
C LEU A 256 4.09 6.22 23.67
N PHE A 257 4.66 5.21 24.32
CA PHE A 257 5.48 4.18 23.64
C PHE A 257 5.06 2.74 23.93
N PHE A 258 4.52 2.47 25.12
CA PHE A 258 4.36 1.12 25.65
C PHE A 258 2.90 0.64 25.68
N ASP A 259 1.91 1.52 25.46
CA ASP A 259 0.48 1.17 25.38
C ASP A 259 0.10 0.73 23.94
N PRO A 260 -0.24 -0.54 23.69
CA PRO A 260 -0.65 -1.04 22.38
C PRO A 260 -1.90 -0.35 21.81
N ARG A 261 -2.75 0.23 22.68
CA ARG A 261 -3.95 0.97 22.24
C ARG A 261 -3.61 2.32 21.64
N ARG A 262 -2.46 2.90 22.00
CA ARG A 262 -2.04 4.25 21.55
C ARG A 262 -0.85 4.23 20.61
N TYR A 263 0.01 3.23 20.72
CA TYR A 263 1.20 3.05 19.90
C TYR A 263 1.16 1.72 19.16
N ASP A 264 1.40 1.78 17.85
CA ASP A 264 1.41 0.62 16.97
C ASP A 264 2.44 0.81 15.85
N LEU A 265 3.29 -0.19 15.68
CA LEU A 265 4.29 -0.33 14.61
C LEU A 265 3.71 -1.06 13.39
N ALA A 266 2.55 -1.71 13.54
CA ALA A 266 2.07 -2.78 12.69
C ALA A 266 3.06 -3.96 12.58
N ALA A 267 2.62 -5.05 11.97
CA ALA A 267 3.50 -6.22 11.74
C ALA A 267 4.74 -5.85 10.91
N VAL A 268 4.57 -4.96 9.91
CA VAL A 268 5.66 -4.48 9.06
C VAL A 268 6.71 -3.68 9.83
N GLY A 269 6.32 -2.80 10.77
CA GLY A 269 7.28 -2.00 11.52
C GLY A 269 8.10 -2.85 12.47
N ARG A 270 7.47 -3.83 13.15
CA ARG A 270 8.17 -4.80 13.98
C ARG A 270 9.15 -5.63 13.16
N TYR A 271 8.72 -6.15 12.00
CA TYR A 271 9.60 -6.87 11.07
C TYR A 271 10.82 -6.04 10.65
N LYS A 272 10.62 -4.76 10.29
CA LYS A 272 11.70 -3.87 9.87
C LYS A 272 12.69 -3.53 10.97
N ILE A 273 12.21 -3.23 12.18
CA ILE A 273 13.08 -2.95 13.33
C ILE A 273 13.92 -4.19 13.66
N ASN A 274 13.30 -5.36 13.73
CA ASN A 274 13.99 -6.61 13.97
C ASN A 274 15.07 -6.89 12.92
N LYS A 275 14.76 -6.69 11.62
CA LYS A 275 15.71 -6.90 10.53
C LYS A 275 16.88 -5.88 10.59
N LYS A 276 16.59 -4.60 10.84
CA LYS A 276 17.61 -3.53 10.84
C LYS A 276 18.52 -3.57 12.06
N LEU A 277 18.00 -3.92 13.22
CA LEU A 277 18.75 -3.98 14.49
C LEU A 277 19.19 -5.41 14.87
N GLU A 278 18.93 -6.40 14.00
CA GLU A 278 19.23 -7.82 14.23
C GLU A 278 18.62 -8.38 15.53
N MET A 279 17.39 -7.95 15.84
CA MET A 279 16.67 -8.31 17.06
C MET A 279 15.64 -9.43 16.83
N ASN A 280 15.38 -10.21 17.88
CA ASN A 280 14.43 -11.33 17.87
C ASN A 280 13.18 -11.06 18.73
N VAL A 281 12.63 -9.84 18.66
CA VAL A 281 11.38 -9.51 19.37
C VAL A 281 10.20 -10.18 18.66
N PRO A 282 9.23 -10.80 19.37
CA PRO A 282 8.07 -11.44 18.76
C PRO A 282 7.29 -10.50 17.81
N LYS A 283 6.82 -11.02 16.67
CA LYS A 283 6.10 -10.24 15.64
C LYS A 283 4.75 -9.72 16.14
N GLU A 284 4.21 -10.35 17.17
CA GLU A 284 2.97 -10.01 17.86
C GLU A 284 3.13 -8.76 18.74
N SER A 285 4.36 -8.45 19.15
CA SER A 285 4.67 -7.24 19.92
C SER A 285 4.71 -6.02 18.99
N ARG A 286 3.54 -5.39 18.79
CA ARG A 286 3.39 -4.26 17.87
C ARG A 286 3.69 -2.89 18.48
N TYR A 287 4.07 -2.79 19.75
CA TYR A 287 4.46 -1.53 20.40
C TYR A 287 5.97 -1.47 20.61
N LEU A 288 6.53 -0.29 20.90
CA LEU A 288 7.98 -0.11 21.08
C LEU A 288 8.43 -0.72 22.42
N THR A 289 9.54 -1.46 22.46
CA THR A 289 10.11 -1.99 23.70
C THR A 289 11.28 -1.13 24.18
N VAL A 290 11.64 -1.28 25.46
CA VAL A 290 12.86 -0.62 25.99
C VAL A 290 14.09 -1.09 25.22
N GLU A 291 14.15 -2.36 24.86
CA GLU A 291 15.21 -2.97 24.07
C GLU A 291 15.35 -2.30 22.70
N ASP A 292 14.24 -2.04 22.00
CA ASP A 292 14.25 -1.35 20.70
C ASP A 292 14.90 0.04 20.82
N MET A 293 14.58 0.77 21.89
CA MET A 293 15.09 2.11 22.14
C MET A 293 16.59 2.09 22.46
N THR A 294 17.03 1.19 23.35
CA THR A 294 18.44 1.08 23.73
C THR A 294 19.31 0.61 22.57
N THR A 295 18.84 -0.37 21.80
CA THR A 295 19.57 -0.88 20.63
C THR A 295 19.63 0.16 19.51
N THR A 296 18.58 0.96 19.32
CA THR A 296 18.61 2.10 18.38
C THR A 296 19.67 3.13 18.77
N ILE A 297 19.78 3.46 20.07
CA ILE A 297 20.83 4.35 20.58
C ILE A 297 22.21 3.71 20.37
N GLY A 298 22.37 2.43 20.70
CA GLY A 298 23.61 1.69 20.50
C GLY A 298 24.06 1.67 19.04
N TYR A 299 23.14 1.45 18.10
CA TYR A 299 23.44 1.50 16.66
C TYR A 299 23.89 2.89 16.20
N LEU A 300 23.24 3.96 16.72
CA LEU A 300 23.67 5.34 16.45
C LEU A 300 25.11 5.58 16.93
N LEU A 301 25.48 5.08 18.11
CA LEU A 301 26.85 5.16 18.63
C LEU A 301 27.83 4.34 17.78
N GLY A 302 27.41 3.17 17.29
CA GLY A 302 28.15 2.37 16.31
C GLY A 302 28.46 3.17 15.05
N LEU A 303 27.49 3.92 14.51
CA LEU A 303 27.69 4.78 13.33
C LEU A 303 28.74 5.87 13.59
N VAL A 304 28.76 6.46 14.79
CA VAL A 304 29.80 7.42 15.20
C VAL A 304 31.19 6.79 15.16
N LYS A 305 31.31 5.50 15.50
CA LYS A 305 32.54 4.70 15.42
C LYS A 305 32.85 4.16 14.02
N GLY A 306 32.03 4.48 13.01
CA GLY A 306 32.18 3.98 11.64
C GLY A 306 31.68 2.55 11.43
N GLN A 307 30.85 2.03 12.35
CA GLN A 307 30.23 0.70 12.29
C GLN A 307 28.76 0.83 11.88
N GLY A 308 28.37 0.19 10.77
CA GLY A 308 26.99 0.20 10.27
C GLY A 308 26.78 1.04 9.01
N LYS A 309 25.51 1.19 8.60
CA LYS A 309 25.13 1.94 7.38
C LYS A 309 23.88 2.80 7.63
N VAL A 310 23.89 4.01 7.06
CA VAL A 310 22.74 4.91 7.01
C VAL A 310 21.69 4.43 6.00
N ASP A 311 20.44 4.88 6.15
CA ASP A 311 19.32 4.45 5.33
C ASP A 311 18.97 5.46 4.24
N VAL A 312 18.73 4.96 3.02
CA VAL A 312 18.20 5.77 1.92
C VAL A 312 16.67 5.74 1.97
N ILE A 313 16.07 6.88 2.32
CA ILE A 313 14.61 7.01 2.52
C ILE A 313 13.82 6.73 1.24
N ASP A 314 14.40 6.99 0.07
CA ASP A 314 13.73 6.87 -1.22
C ASP A 314 13.78 5.44 -1.80
N HIS A 315 14.62 4.56 -1.24
CA HIS A 315 14.65 3.15 -1.60
C HIS A 315 13.29 2.48 -1.35
N LEU A 316 12.83 1.62 -2.27
CA LEU A 316 11.51 1.00 -2.15
C LEU A 316 11.41 -0.04 -1.02
N GLY A 317 12.52 -0.52 -0.44
CA GLY A 317 12.49 -1.25 0.83
C GLY A 317 12.12 -0.37 2.04
N ASN A 318 12.21 0.96 1.86
CA ASN A 318 11.89 1.98 2.86
C ASN A 318 10.59 2.72 2.60
N ARG A 319 9.98 2.51 1.43
CA ARG A 319 8.69 3.06 1.04
C ARG A 319 7.71 1.94 0.75
N ARG A 320 6.53 2.02 1.34
CA ARG A 320 5.47 1.02 1.14
C ARG A 320 4.23 1.65 0.54
N LEU A 321 3.47 0.83 -0.16
CA LEU A 321 2.20 1.17 -0.74
C LEU A 321 1.07 0.91 0.27
N ARG A 322 0.27 1.94 0.53
CA ARG A 322 -1.02 1.81 1.18
C ARG A 322 -2.10 1.74 0.12
N SER A 323 -2.63 0.55 -0.09
CA SER A 323 -3.74 0.28 -1.00
C SER A 323 -5.09 0.64 -0.36
N VAL A 324 -6.16 0.58 -1.16
CA VAL A 324 -7.51 0.99 -0.76
C VAL A 324 -7.99 0.35 0.56
N GLY A 325 -7.69 -0.92 0.79
CA GLY A 325 -8.10 -1.63 2.00
C GLY A 325 -7.48 -1.06 3.27
N GLU A 326 -6.16 -0.83 3.27
CA GLU A 326 -5.46 -0.24 4.43
C GLU A 326 -5.91 1.22 4.66
N LEU A 327 -6.13 1.98 3.58
CA LEU A 327 -6.64 3.34 3.68
C LEU A 327 -8.03 3.37 4.35
N LEU A 328 -8.94 2.48 3.93
CA LEU A 328 -10.26 2.36 4.53
C LEU A 328 -10.21 1.87 5.97
N GLN A 329 -9.39 0.86 6.27
CA GLN A 329 -9.18 0.35 7.62
C GLN A 329 -8.78 1.49 8.58
N ASN A 330 -7.85 2.36 8.16
CA ASN A 330 -7.41 3.50 8.96
C ASN A 330 -8.52 4.54 9.21
N GLN A 331 -9.37 4.82 8.20
CA GLN A 331 -10.52 5.71 8.38
C GLN A 331 -11.55 5.08 9.31
N PHE A 332 -11.84 3.79 9.12
CA PHE A 332 -12.80 3.05 9.92
C PHE A 332 -12.37 2.99 11.40
N ARG A 333 -11.09 2.70 11.66
CA ARG A 333 -10.48 2.77 12.99
C ARG A 333 -10.67 4.14 13.64
N THR A 334 -10.43 5.22 12.90
CA THR A 334 -10.63 6.59 13.41
C THR A 334 -12.09 6.83 13.81
N GLY A 335 -13.04 6.31 13.02
CA GLY A 335 -14.47 6.33 13.35
C GLY A 335 -14.80 5.50 14.60
N LEU A 336 -14.22 4.32 14.74
CA LEU A 336 -14.41 3.41 15.88
C LEU A 336 -13.87 4.01 17.19
N VAL A 337 -12.71 4.66 17.18
CA VAL A 337 -12.16 5.32 18.39
C VAL A 337 -13.06 6.48 18.85
N ARG A 338 -13.65 7.24 17.92
CA ARG A 338 -14.64 8.27 18.25
C ARG A 338 -15.92 7.66 18.82
N MET A 339 -16.37 6.53 18.26
CA MET A 339 -17.52 5.77 18.77
C MET A 339 -17.24 5.21 20.17
N GLU A 340 -16.07 4.66 20.43
CA GLU A 340 -15.65 4.11 21.73
C GLU A 340 -15.85 5.13 22.84
N ARG A 341 -15.37 6.36 22.62
CA ARG A 341 -15.54 7.46 23.56
C ARG A 341 -17.02 7.73 23.88
N VAL A 342 -17.86 7.78 22.85
CA VAL A 342 -19.32 8.01 23.02
C VAL A 342 -19.98 6.85 23.78
N VAL A 343 -19.54 5.61 23.52
CA VAL A 343 -20.04 4.42 24.23
C VAL A 343 -19.69 4.51 25.72
N LYS A 344 -18.43 4.83 26.08
CA LYS A 344 -18.01 4.97 27.49
C LYS A 344 -18.75 6.09 28.22
N GLU A 345 -18.94 7.23 27.56
CA GLU A 345 -19.72 8.34 28.10
C GLU A 345 -21.18 7.91 28.35
N ARG A 346 -21.81 7.19 27.42
CA ARG A 346 -23.20 6.71 27.57
C ARG A 346 -23.37 5.65 28.66
N MET A 347 -22.43 4.72 28.80
CA MET A 347 -22.43 3.71 29.86
C MET A 347 -22.44 4.34 31.26
N SER A 348 -21.86 5.53 31.41
CA SER A 348 -21.77 6.23 32.71
C SER A 348 -23.02 7.07 33.02
N ILE A 349 -23.79 7.44 31.99
CA ILE A 349 -24.95 8.35 32.11
C ILE A 349 -26.27 7.59 32.28
N HIS A 350 -26.41 6.41 31.66
CA HIS A 350 -27.67 5.68 31.61
C HIS A 350 -27.77 4.63 32.71
N ASP A 351 -28.99 4.36 33.17
CA ASP A 351 -29.26 3.31 34.16
C ASP A 351 -29.04 1.91 33.57
N VAL A 352 -28.32 1.07 34.32
CA VAL A 352 -27.83 -0.26 33.90
C VAL A 352 -28.95 -1.18 33.40
N GLU A 353 -30.12 -1.17 34.05
CA GLU A 353 -31.25 -2.04 33.66
C GLU A 353 -31.79 -1.73 32.26
N SER A 354 -31.75 -0.46 31.85
CA SER A 354 -32.26 0.01 30.55
C SER A 354 -31.25 -0.12 29.40
N LEU A 355 -30.00 -0.45 29.72
CA LEU A 355 -28.92 -0.48 28.74
C LEU A 355 -29.08 -1.66 27.78
N THR A 356 -29.07 -1.35 26.49
CA THR A 356 -28.94 -2.30 25.39
C THR A 356 -27.82 -1.85 24.45
N PRO A 357 -27.17 -2.77 23.71
CA PRO A 357 -26.11 -2.39 22.78
C PRO A 357 -26.54 -1.34 21.74
N GLN A 358 -27.81 -1.37 21.30
CA GLN A 358 -28.36 -0.40 20.34
C GLN A 358 -28.41 1.04 20.88
N VAL A 359 -28.67 1.22 22.18
CA VAL A 359 -28.69 2.54 22.82
C VAL A 359 -27.27 3.08 23.01
N LEU A 360 -26.30 2.20 23.27
CA LEU A 360 -24.91 2.58 23.49
C LEU A 360 -24.20 3.00 22.20
N ILE A 361 -24.42 2.28 21.11
CA ILE A 361 -23.68 2.50 19.86
C ILE A 361 -24.26 3.69 19.08
N ASN A 362 -23.40 4.65 18.76
CA ASN A 362 -23.71 5.74 17.84
C ASN A 362 -22.89 5.58 16.56
N ILE A 363 -23.56 5.39 15.44
CA ILE A 363 -22.92 5.13 14.14
C ILE A 363 -22.46 6.38 13.41
N ARG A 364 -22.94 7.57 13.81
CA ARG A 364 -22.64 8.82 13.11
C ARG A 364 -21.14 9.05 12.89
N PRO A 365 -20.23 8.83 13.87
CA PRO A 365 -18.80 9.00 13.65
C PRO A 365 -18.23 8.12 12.55
N ILE A 366 -18.72 6.89 12.40
CA ILE A 366 -18.26 5.92 11.39
C ILE A 366 -18.77 6.31 10.01
N THR A 367 -20.08 6.55 9.88
CA THR A 367 -20.67 6.98 8.61
C THR A 367 -20.09 8.30 8.11
N ALA A 368 -19.71 9.21 9.02
CA ALA A 368 -19.10 10.48 8.67
C ALA A 368 -17.70 10.30 8.08
N VAL A 369 -16.82 9.50 8.70
CA VAL A 369 -15.45 9.29 8.19
C VAL A 369 -15.43 8.56 6.85
N VAL A 370 -16.32 7.57 6.65
CA VAL A 370 -16.44 6.86 5.36
C VAL A 370 -16.92 7.82 4.27
N LYS A 371 -17.95 8.63 4.57
CA LYS A 371 -18.47 9.62 3.62
C LYS A 371 -17.45 10.71 3.30
N GLU A 372 -16.68 11.17 4.29
CA GLU A 372 -15.61 12.15 4.12
C GLU A 372 -14.46 11.59 3.27
N PHE A 373 -14.06 10.33 3.52
CA PHE A 373 -13.03 9.67 2.73
C PHE A 373 -13.42 9.56 1.26
N PHE A 374 -14.57 8.96 0.95
CA PHE A 374 -14.99 8.82 -0.44
C PHE A 374 -15.37 10.16 -1.08
N GLY A 375 -15.91 11.10 -0.29
CA GLY A 375 -16.42 12.38 -0.76
C GLY A 375 -15.34 13.42 -1.09
N SER A 376 -14.37 13.60 -0.18
CA SER A 376 -13.44 14.74 -0.18
C SER A 376 -11.96 14.36 -0.09
N SER A 377 -11.60 13.09 0.09
CA SER A 377 -10.19 12.69 0.12
C SER A 377 -9.49 12.96 -1.21
N GLN A 378 -8.23 13.41 -1.14
CA GLN A 378 -7.36 13.54 -2.32
C GLN A 378 -7.10 12.18 -3.01
N LEU A 379 -7.21 11.08 -2.27
CA LEU A 379 -6.99 9.72 -2.77
C LEU A 379 -8.25 9.13 -3.43
N SER A 380 -9.45 9.64 -3.10
CA SER A 380 -10.72 9.26 -3.75
C SER A 380 -10.98 10.18 -4.94
N GLN A 381 -10.50 9.76 -6.11
CA GLN A 381 -10.53 10.59 -7.32
C GLN A 381 -11.70 10.21 -8.21
N PHE A 382 -12.22 11.18 -8.96
CA PHE A 382 -13.14 10.89 -10.06
C PHE A 382 -12.45 10.01 -11.08
N MET A 383 -13.13 8.95 -11.51
CA MET A 383 -12.54 8.01 -12.45
C MET A 383 -12.23 8.71 -13.77
N ASP A 384 -11.02 8.48 -14.28
CA ASP A 384 -10.63 8.96 -15.62
C ASP A 384 -11.14 7.94 -16.63
N GLN A 385 -12.15 8.36 -17.39
CA GLN A 385 -12.94 7.51 -18.27
C GLN A 385 -12.95 8.07 -19.69
N THR A 386 -11.83 8.69 -20.09
CA THR A 386 -11.67 9.15 -21.46
C THR A 386 -11.66 7.96 -22.42
N ASN A 387 -10.86 6.94 -22.11
CA ASN A 387 -10.76 5.67 -22.84
C ASN A 387 -10.35 4.52 -21.88
N PRO A 388 -10.38 3.24 -22.31
CA PRO A 388 -10.07 2.11 -21.44
C PRO A 388 -8.65 2.12 -20.83
N LEU A 389 -7.67 2.67 -21.55
CA LEU A 389 -6.30 2.77 -21.05
C LEU A 389 -6.20 3.80 -19.92
N ALA A 390 -6.88 4.95 -20.06
CA ALA A 390 -6.99 5.94 -18.99
C ALA A 390 -7.58 5.30 -17.72
N GLU A 391 -8.60 4.45 -17.88
CA GLU A 391 -9.21 3.74 -16.76
C GLU A 391 -8.22 2.79 -16.07
N LEU A 392 -7.57 1.95 -16.86
CA LEU A 392 -6.62 0.96 -16.35
C LEU A 392 -5.43 1.63 -15.65
N THR A 393 -4.84 2.64 -16.25
CA THR A 393 -3.73 3.39 -15.64
C THR A 393 -4.17 4.06 -14.34
N HIS A 394 -5.36 4.65 -14.28
CA HIS A 394 -5.80 5.34 -13.06
C HIS A 394 -5.97 4.35 -11.88
N LYS A 395 -6.43 3.13 -12.15
CA LYS A 395 -6.51 2.04 -11.15
C LYS A 395 -5.15 1.55 -10.65
N ARG A 396 -4.11 1.67 -11.46
CA ARG A 396 -2.71 1.27 -11.13
C ARG A 396 -1.81 2.44 -10.73
N ARG A 397 -2.40 3.63 -10.49
CA ARG A 397 -1.66 4.85 -10.16
C ARG A 397 -1.14 4.79 -8.73
N LEU A 398 0.08 5.30 -8.55
CA LEU A 398 0.75 5.47 -7.28
C LEU A 398 0.86 6.96 -6.99
N SER A 399 0.50 7.41 -5.78
CA SER A 399 0.66 8.80 -5.37
C SER A 399 1.49 8.92 -4.09
N ALA A 400 2.55 9.71 -4.13
CA ALA A 400 3.29 10.11 -2.93
C ALA A 400 2.59 11.23 -2.13
N LEU A 401 1.47 11.76 -2.67
CA LEU A 401 0.70 12.86 -2.07
C LEU A 401 -0.42 12.34 -1.17
N GLY A 402 -0.95 13.23 -0.33
CA GLY A 402 -2.14 12.96 0.49
C GLY A 402 -1.83 12.87 2.00
N PRO A 403 -2.84 12.59 2.83
CA PRO A 403 -2.68 12.52 4.28
C PRO A 403 -1.60 11.51 4.68
N GLY A 404 -0.65 11.91 5.54
CA GLY A 404 0.48 11.07 5.95
C GLY A 404 1.58 10.87 4.91
N GLY A 405 1.38 11.33 3.67
CA GLY A 405 2.38 11.40 2.61
C GLY A 405 3.06 12.77 2.55
N LEU A 406 3.50 13.14 1.35
CA LEU A 406 4.15 14.41 1.09
C LEU A 406 3.15 15.47 0.63
N THR A 407 3.45 16.74 0.93
CA THR A 407 2.82 17.88 0.26
C THR A 407 3.68 18.31 -0.92
N ARG A 408 3.05 18.88 -1.95
CA ARG A 408 3.75 19.33 -3.17
C ARG A 408 4.91 20.29 -2.88
N GLU A 409 4.72 21.19 -1.92
CA GLU A 409 5.70 22.22 -1.53
C GLU A 409 6.89 21.65 -0.75
N ARG A 410 6.69 20.56 0.00
CA ARG A 410 7.75 19.91 0.79
C ARG A 410 8.51 18.85 0.00
N ALA A 411 8.02 18.48 -1.17
CA ALA A 411 8.64 17.46 -2.00
C ALA A 411 9.84 18.05 -2.74
N GLY A 412 11.04 17.78 -2.23
CA GLY A 412 12.31 18.18 -2.84
C GLY A 412 12.62 17.42 -4.12
N PHE A 413 13.78 17.74 -4.72
CA PHE A 413 14.22 17.14 -5.98
C PHE A 413 14.45 15.62 -5.88
N GLN A 414 15.14 15.16 -4.83
CA GLN A 414 15.50 13.75 -4.63
C GLN A 414 14.29 12.80 -4.68
N VAL A 415 13.17 13.22 -4.07
CA VAL A 415 11.95 12.40 -4.03
C VAL A 415 11.24 12.28 -5.39
N ARG A 416 11.53 13.20 -6.32
CA ARG A 416 10.96 13.21 -7.66
C ARG A 416 11.80 12.44 -8.67
N ASP A 417 13.03 12.11 -8.30
CA ASP A 417 13.97 11.43 -9.17
C ASP A 417 13.68 9.92 -9.24
N VAL A 418 14.24 9.27 -10.25
CA VAL A 418 14.12 7.82 -10.43
C VAL A 418 15.19 7.12 -9.60
N HIS A 419 14.78 6.33 -8.62
CA HIS A 419 15.68 5.49 -7.84
C HIS A 419 15.92 4.15 -8.56
N HIS A 420 17.11 3.55 -8.43
CA HIS A 420 17.42 2.26 -9.08
C HIS A 420 16.47 1.14 -8.65
N SER A 421 16.02 1.15 -7.40
CA SER A 421 15.03 0.19 -6.87
C SER A 421 13.64 0.28 -7.54
N HIS A 422 13.36 1.31 -8.34
CA HIS A 422 12.12 1.41 -9.12
C HIS A 422 12.05 0.36 -10.24
N TYR A 423 13.19 -0.20 -10.65
CA TYR A 423 13.29 -1.24 -11.68
C TYR A 423 12.30 -2.39 -11.38
N GLY A 424 11.48 -2.75 -12.37
CA GLY A 424 10.45 -3.80 -12.24
C GLY A 424 9.22 -3.42 -11.40
N ARG A 425 9.22 -2.30 -10.67
CA ARG A 425 8.21 -1.95 -9.66
C ARG A 425 7.39 -0.72 -10.02
N ILE A 426 8.07 0.39 -10.30
CA ILE A 426 7.46 1.67 -10.68
C ILE A 426 8.02 2.08 -12.03
N CYS A 427 7.14 2.41 -12.97
CA CYS A 427 7.58 2.81 -14.30
C CYS A 427 8.40 4.11 -14.25
N PRO A 428 9.61 4.13 -14.83
CA PRO A 428 10.45 5.33 -14.85
C PRO A 428 10.01 6.37 -15.90
N ILE A 429 9.11 6.00 -16.82
CA ILE A 429 8.66 6.84 -17.93
C ILE A 429 7.32 7.51 -17.64
N GLU A 430 6.33 6.76 -17.14
CA GLU A 430 4.97 7.28 -16.99
C GLU A 430 4.80 8.13 -15.73
N THR A 431 4.97 9.44 -15.89
CA THR A 431 4.68 10.46 -14.86
C THR A 431 4.06 11.70 -15.52
N PRO A 432 3.21 12.47 -14.81
CA PRO A 432 2.77 13.77 -15.31
C PRO A 432 3.94 14.75 -15.52
N GLU A 433 3.86 15.57 -16.56
CA GLU A 433 4.88 16.59 -16.91
C GLU A 433 4.80 17.85 -16.05
N GLY A 434 3.66 18.07 -15.40
CA GLY A 434 3.38 19.27 -14.62
C GLY A 434 4.02 19.28 -13.22
N PRO A 435 3.49 20.05 -12.27
CA PRO A 435 4.07 20.20 -10.93
C PRO A 435 4.09 18.90 -10.09
N ASN A 436 3.41 17.85 -10.57
CA ASN A 436 3.36 16.52 -9.94
C ASN A 436 4.40 15.54 -10.49
N ILE A 437 5.32 15.97 -11.35
CA ILE A 437 6.38 15.11 -11.87
C ILE A 437 7.14 14.38 -10.75
N GLY A 438 7.28 13.06 -10.88
CA GLY A 438 7.92 12.17 -9.90
C GLY A 438 7.10 11.88 -8.64
N LEU A 439 6.00 12.61 -8.39
CA LEU A 439 5.13 12.40 -7.22
C LEU A 439 3.93 11.50 -7.53
N ILE A 440 3.65 11.30 -8.81
CA ILE A 440 2.61 10.41 -9.31
C ILE A 440 3.27 9.51 -10.36
N GLY A 441 3.21 8.21 -10.13
CA GLY A 441 3.71 7.20 -11.06
C GLY A 441 2.68 6.11 -11.30
N SER A 442 3.08 5.09 -12.05
CA SER A 442 2.28 3.89 -12.31
C SER A 442 3.07 2.65 -11.95
N LEU A 443 2.36 1.61 -11.49
CA LEU A 443 2.96 0.28 -11.33
C LEU A 443 3.45 -0.25 -12.67
N SER A 444 4.58 -0.95 -12.64
CA SER A 444 5.07 -1.70 -13.79
C SER A 444 4.16 -2.89 -14.12
N THR A 445 4.37 -3.52 -15.27
CA THR A 445 3.49 -4.58 -15.82
C THR A 445 3.39 -5.82 -14.93
N TYR A 446 4.52 -6.31 -14.41
CA TYR A 446 4.57 -7.54 -13.57
C TYR A 446 4.64 -7.26 -12.06
N ALA A 447 4.65 -5.99 -11.67
CA ALA A 447 4.75 -5.58 -10.28
C ALA A 447 3.54 -6.08 -9.47
N ARG A 448 3.81 -6.67 -8.30
CA ARG A 448 2.84 -7.08 -7.30
C ARG A 448 3.07 -6.38 -5.98
N VAL A 449 2.07 -6.41 -5.10
CA VAL A 449 2.16 -5.81 -3.76
C VAL A 449 1.99 -6.93 -2.75
N ASN A 450 2.97 -7.08 -1.88
CA ASN A 450 2.91 -8.09 -0.84
C ASN A 450 2.05 -7.65 0.37
N PRO A 451 1.75 -8.55 1.32
CA PRO A 451 0.91 -8.21 2.48
C PRO A 451 1.47 -7.10 3.37
N PHE A 452 2.78 -6.83 3.34
CA PHE A 452 3.38 -5.71 4.09
C PHE A 452 3.27 -4.36 3.37
N GLY A 453 2.87 -4.38 2.10
CA GLY A 453 2.76 -3.21 1.23
C GLY A 453 4.02 -2.91 0.42
N PHE A 454 5.02 -3.78 0.39
CA PHE A 454 6.17 -3.61 -0.51
C PHE A 454 5.83 -4.08 -1.91
N ILE A 455 6.40 -3.38 -2.90
CA ILE A 455 6.23 -3.76 -4.30
C ILE A 455 7.28 -4.82 -4.63
N GLU A 456 6.84 -5.95 -5.13
CA GLU A 456 7.68 -7.06 -5.55
C GLU A 456 7.68 -7.17 -7.07
N THR A 457 8.78 -7.65 -7.62
CA THR A 457 8.91 -7.95 -9.05
C THR A 457 9.40 -9.38 -9.22
N PRO A 458 8.91 -10.11 -10.22
CA PRO A 458 9.26 -11.51 -10.41
C PRO A 458 10.56 -11.68 -11.21
N TYR A 459 11.36 -12.65 -10.78
CA TYR A 459 12.60 -13.08 -11.42
C TYR A 459 12.63 -14.59 -11.60
N ARG A 460 13.41 -15.07 -12.57
CA ARG A 460 13.73 -16.48 -12.76
C ARG A 460 14.93 -16.85 -11.91
N LEU A 461 14.87 -17.97 -11.20
CA LEU A 461 16.02 -18.49 -10.46
C LEU A 461 17.09 -19.01 -11.44
N ALA A 462 18.34 -18.55 -11.31
CA ALA A 462 19.49 -19.06 -12.03
C ALA A 462 20.30 -19.99 -11.12
N ASP A 463 20.38 -21.26 -11.51
CA ASP A 463 21.17 -22.27 -10.82
C ASP A 463 22.66 -22.04 -11.11
N LYS A 464 23.39 -21.60 -10.08
CA LYS A 464 24.84 -21.33 -10.12
C LYS A 464 25.66 -22.58 -10.43
N GLU A 465 25.27 -23.75 -9.90
CA GLU A 465 26.05 -24.98 -10.05
C GLU A 465 25.93 -25.53 -11.47
N ASN A 466 24.70 -25.55 -11.98
CA ASN A 466 24.41 -26.06 -13.31
C ASN A 466 24.51 -25.00 -14.41
N LYS A 467 24.78 -23.72 -14.07
CA LYS A 467 24.90 -22.59 -15.00
C LYS A 467 23.69 -22.43 -15.93
N ARG A 468 22.51 -22.64 -15.35
CA ARG A 468 21.24 -22.78 -16.07
C ARG A 468 20.17 -21.91 -15.42
N VAL A 469 19.40 -21.21 -16.24
CA VAL A 469 18.20 -20.50 -15.81
C VAL A 469 17.03 -21.48 -15.73
N THR A 470 16.41 -21.55 -14.56
CA THR A 470 15.26 -22.42 -14.32
C THR A 470 13.95 -21.75 -14.77
N ASN A 471 12.86 -22.50 -14.68
CA ASN A 471 11.50 -21.97 -14.86
C ASN A 471 10.83 -21.60 -13.52
N GLU A 472 11.57 -21.69 -12.41
CA GLU A 472 11.08 -21.28 -11.10
C GLU A 472 11.08 -19.76 -11.00
N ILE A 473 9.93 -19.21 -10.61
CA ILE A 473 9.73 -17.77 -10.49
C ILE A 473 9.68 -17.38 -9.02
N VAL A 474 10.53 -16.44 -8.65
CA VAL A 474 10.61 -15.89 -7.30
C VAL A 474 10.29 -14.39 -7.35
N TYR A 475 9.34 -13.96 -6.53
CA TYR A 475 9.05 -12.54 -6.35
C TYR A 475 9.99 -11.97 -5.29
N LEU A 476 10.73 -10.93 -5.65
CA LEU A 476 11.68 -10.28 -4.75
C LEU A 476 11.24 -8.85 -4.42
N SER A 477 11.28 -8.52 -3.14
CA SER A 477 11.16 -7.16 -2.67
C SER A 477 12.44 -6.36 -2.97
N ALA A 478 12.36 -5.03 -2.89
CA ALA A 478 13.48 -4.17 -3.26
C ALA A 478 14.71 -4.38 -2.36
N ASP A 479 14.51 -4.67 -1.08
CA ASP A 479 15.60 -4.93 -0.13
C ASP A 479 16.23 -6.31 -0.30
N GLU A 480 15.46 -7.33 -0.74
CA GLU A 480 16.02 -8.65 -1.05
C GLU A 480 16.82 -8.62 -2.36
N GLU A 481 16.37 -7.83 -3.35
CA GLU A 481 17.03 -7.72 -4.65
C GLU A 481 18.46 -7.17 -4.56
N GLU A 482 18.73 -6.25 -3.63
CA GLU A 482 20.05 -5.58 -3.51
C GLU A 482 21.21 -6.56 -3.25
N ASP A 483 20.94 -7.72 -2.64
CA ASP A 483 21.95 -8.70 -2.29
C ASP A 483 22.35 -9.60 -3.46
N TYR A 484 21.52 -9.67 -4.52
CA TYR A 484 21.67 -10.62 -5.61
C TYR A 484 22.19 -9.99 -6.90
N VAL A 485 22.88 -10.80 -7.71
CA VAL A 485 23.27 -10.44 -9.08
C VAL A 485 22.23 -10.96 -10.06
N ILE A 486 21.66 -10.08 -10.87
CA ILE A 486 20.54 -10.40 -11.75
C ILE A 486 20.91 -10.12 -13.20
N ALA A 487 20.80 -11.15 -14.05
CA ALA A 487 21.03 -11.05 -15.48
C ALA A 487 19.84 -10.44 -16.23
N GLN A 488 20.13 -9.70 -17.30
CA GLN A 488 19.11 -9.08 -18.14
C GLN A 488 18.26 -10.08 -18.92
N ALA A 489 17.00 -9.71 -19.20
CA ALA A 489 16.04 -10.56 -19.91
C ALA A 489 16.46 -10.94 -21.35
N ASN A 490 17.33 -10.15 -21.96
CA ASN A 490 17.81 -10.33 -23.33
C ASN A 490 19.05 -11.24 -23.42
N ALA A 491 19.54 -11.77 -22.29
CA ALA A 491 20.62 -12.75 -22.29
C ALA A 491 20.20 -13.98 -23.11
N LYS A 492 21.06 -14.42 -24.02
CA LYS A 492 20.76 -15.53 -24.92
C LYS A 492 20.87 -16.85 -24.17
N ILE A 493 19.77 -17.58 -24.12
CA ILE A 493 19.67 -18.91 -23.52
C ILE A 493 19.20 -19.93 -24.56
N ASP A 494 19.58 -21.20 -24.40
CA ASP A 494 19.00 -22.31 -25.16
C ASP A 494 17.65 -22.77 -24.58
N ASP A 495 17.02 -23.76 -25.22
CA ASP A 495 15.71 -24.30 -24.82
C ASP A 495 15.77 -25.02 -23.46
N GLU A 496 16.94 -25.48 -23.04
CA GLU A 496 17.13 -26.09 -21.72
C GLU A 496 17.40 -25.02 -20.65
N GLY A 497 17.80 -23.80 -21.02
CA GLY A 497 18.03 -22.66 -20.14
C GLY A 497 19.50 -22.34 -19.88
N TYR A 498 20.44 -22.95 -20.61
CA TYR A 498 21.86 -22.63 -20.51
C TYR A 498 22.19 -21.35 -21.26
N PHE A 499 23.07 -20.54 -20.68
CA PHE A 499 23.57 -19.33 -21.33
C PHE A 499 24.47 -19.68 -22.52
N LEU A 500 24.20 -19.07 -23.68
CA LEU A 500 25.01 -19.27 -24.89
C LEU A 500 26.33 -18.49 -24.87
N GLU A 501 26.40 -17.44 -24.06
CA GLU A 501 27.55 -16.56 -23.92
C GLU A 501 28.18 -16.75 -22.53
N PRO A 502 29.52 -16.72 -22.39
CA PRO A 502 30.19 -16.97 -21.11
C PRO A 502 30.05 -15.82 -20.10
N ARG A 503 29.69 -14.63 -20.60
CA ARG A 503 29.51 -13.40 -19.81
C ARG A 503 28.17 -12.77 -20.19
N VAL A 504 27.51 -12.17 -19.21
CA VAL A 504 26.19 -11.56 -19.36
C VAL A 504 26.15 -10.20 -18.68
N ASN A 505 25.34 -9.30 -19.22
CA ASN A 505 25.03 -8.04 -18.56
C ASN A 505 24.13 -8.32 -17.35
N ALA A 506 24.54 -7.80 -16.21
CA ALA A 506 23.83 -7.95 -14.95
C ALA A 506 23.82 -6.63 -14.17
N HIS A 507 22.95 -6.57 -13.17
CA HIS A 507 22.98 -5.51 -12.17
C HIS A 507 22.98 -6.07 -10.76
N LYS A 508 23.52 -5.29 -9.83
CA LYS A 508 23.40 -5.49 -8.38
C LYS A 508 23.25 -4.13 -7.70
N GLY A 509 22.11 -3.91 -7.06
CA GLY A 509 21.76 -2.60 -6.50
C GLY A 509 21.79 -1.49 -7.56
N HIS A 510 22.71 -0.54 -7.42
CA HIS A 510 22.87 0.58 -8.35
C HIS A 510 23.93 0.34 -9.45
N GLU A 511 24.68 -0.76 -9.36
CA GLU A 511 25.79 -1.04 -10.28
C GLU A 511 25.33 -1.91 -11.45
N TYR A 512 25.72 -1.51 -12.66
CA TYR A 512 25.50 -2.26 -13.90
C TYR A 512 26.85 -2.68 -14.47
N PHE A 513 27.02 -3.97 -14.70
CA PHE A 513 28.30 -4.53 -15.14
C PHE A 513 28.13 -5.84 -15.91
N GLU A 514 29.20 -6.27 -16.57
CA GLU A 514 29.25 -7.56 -17.23
C GLU A 514 29.93 -8.58 -16.31
N THR A 515 29.30 -9.72 -16.10
CA THR A 515 29.73 -10.75 -15.15
C THR A 515 29.75 -12.15 -15.80
N PRO A 516 30.59 -13.08 -15.33
CA PRO A 516 30.47 -14.49 -15.71
C PRO A 516 29.09 -15.06 -15.34
N VAL A 517 28.59 -15.99 -16.16
CA VAL A 517 27.26 -16.61 -15.95
C VAL A 517 27.09 -17.30 -14.59
N GLU A 518 28.19 -17.79 -14.02
CA GLU A 518 28.25 -18.47 -12.72
C GLU A 518 27.95 -17.53 -11.53
N SER A 519 28.11 -16.23 -11.73
CA SER A 519 27.85 -15.23 -10.70
C SER A 519 26.38 -14.82 -10.65
N SER A 520 25.58 -15.12 -11.68
CA SER A 520 24.18 -14.71 -11.77
C SER A 520 23.30 -15.62 -10.91
N GLU A 521 22.50 -15.02 -10.04
CA GLU A 521 21.56 -15.74 -9.15
C GLU A 521 20.15 -15.71 -9.66
N TYR A 522 19.81 -14.66 -10.39
CA TYR A 522 18.50 -14.49 -11.00
C TYR A 522 18.62 -13.98 -12.43
N MET A 523 17.53 -14.06 -13.17
CA MET A 523 17.37 -13.45 -14.48
C MET A 523 15.99 -12.79 -14.57
N ASP A 524 15.94 -11.63 -15.21
CA ASP A 524 14.68 -10.96 -15.55
C ASP A 524 13.74 -11.86 -16.36
N ILE A 525 12.44 -11.63 -16.23
CA ILE A 525 11.40 -12.41 -16.92
C ILE A 525 11.11 -11.87 -18.31
N SER A 526 11.05 -10.54 -18.43
CA SER A 526 10.64 -9.88 -19.67
C SER A 526 11.27 -8.51 -19.77
N PRO A 527 11.71 -8.07 -20.96
CA PRO A 527 12.13 -6.67 -21.17
C PRO A 527 11.03 -5.65 -20.82
N MET A 528 9.75 -6.05 -20.90
CA MET A 528 8.62 -5.18 -20.58
C MET A 528 8.38 -4.98 -19.08
N GLN A 529 9.07 -5.76 -18.22
CA GLN A 529 8.86 -5.71 -16.76
C GLN A 529 9.17 -4.35 -16.15
N VAL A 530 10.00 -3.55 -16.80
CA VAL A 530 10.43 -2.23 -16.32
C VAL A 530 9.34 -1.17 -16.50
N PHE A 531 8.46 -1.36 -17.50
CA PHE A 531 7.54 -0.32 -17.95
C PHE A 531 6.13 -0.51 -17.42
N SER A 532 5.34 0.57 -17.42
CA SER A 532 3.90 0.50 -17.16
C SER A 532 3.16 -0.04 -18.37
N VAL A 533 1.87 -0.33 -18.19
CA VAL A 533 0.98 -0.77 -19.28
C VAL A 533 0.92 0.26 -20.41
N ALA A 534 0.77 1.55 -20.09
CA ALA A 534 0.66 2.60 -21.11
C ALA A 534 1.98 2.80 -21.90
N THR A 535 3.12 2.72 -21.21
CA THR A 535 4.43 2.82 -21.86
C THR A 535 4.72 1.60 -22.71
N ALA A 536 4.36 0.39 -22.25
CA ALA A 536 4.54 -0.86 -23.00
C ALA A 536 3.61 -1.03 -24.21
N LEU A 537 2.66 -0.10 -24.43
CA LEU A 537 1.84 -0.03 -25.65
C LEU A 537 2.52 0.76 -26.78
N ILE A 538 3.67 1.39 -26.54
CA ILE A 538 4.42 2.14 -27.56
C ILE A 538 5.32 1.16 -28.33
N PRO A 539 5.08 0.92 -29.63
CA PRO A 539 6.00 0.14 -30.45
C PRO A 539 7.30 0.91 -30.67
N PHE A 540 8.44 0.20 -30.75
CA PHE A 540 9.77 0.79 -30.97
C PHE A 540 10.23 1.77 -29.88
N LEU A 541 9.77 1.57 -28.64
CA LEU A 541 10.11 2.40 -27.49
C LEU A 541 11.63 2.56 -27.29
N GLU A 542 12.40 1.52 -27.61
CA GLU A 542 13.87 1.52 -27.53
C GLU A 542 14.56 2.50 -28.50
N HIS A 543 13.82 3.07 -29.45
CA HIS A 543 14.30 4.06 -30.41
C HIS A 543 13.85 5.49 -30.06
N ASP A 544 13.04 5.64 -29.01
CA ASP A 544 12.51 6.93 -28.57
C ASP A 544 13.29 7.47 -27.36
N ASP A 545 13.47 8.79 -27.33
CA ASP A 545 13.96 9.48 -26.13
C ASP A 545 12.94 9.41 -25.00
N ALA A 546 13.42 9.28 -23.75
CA ALA A 546 12.56 9.13 -22.57
C ALA A 546 11.53 10.26 -22.42
N ASN A 547 11.87 11.50 -22.78
CA ASN A 547 10.93 12.63 -22.68
C ASN A 547 9.78 12.47 -23.68
N ARG A 548 10.07 11.96 -24.89
CA ARG A 548 9.06 11.72 -25.92
C ARG A 548 8.21 10.50 -25.63
N ALA A 549 8.82 9.45 -25.11
CA ALA A 549 8.11 8.27 -24.61
C ALA A 549 7.13 8.64 -23.49
N LEU A 550 7.55 9.50 -22.54
CA LEU A 550 6.72 10.02 -21.46
C LEU A 550 5.50 10.79 -22.01
N MET A 551 5.73 11.73 -22.94
CA MET A 551 4.64 12.47 -23.61
C MET A 551 3.71 11.51 -24.34
N GLY A 552 4.25 10.52 -25.06
CA GLY A 552 3.50 9.50 -25.79
C GLY A 552 2.59 8.68 -24.88
N ALA A 553 3.12 8.14 -23.78
CA ALA A 553 2.36 7.39 -22.78
C ALA A 553 1.24 8.26 -22.15
N ASN A 554 1.54 9.53 -21.85
CA ASN A 554 0.56 10.47 -21.32
C ASN A 554 -0.58 10.77 -22.31
N MET A 555 -0.24 11.01 -23.58
CA MET A 555 -1.20 11.36 -24.64
C MET A 555 -2.12 10.18 -25.01
N GLN A 556 -1.66 8.93 -24.93
CA GLN A 556 -2.51 7.76 -25.19
C GLN A 556 -3.75 7.72 -24.28
N ARG A 557 -3.64 8.18 -23.03
CA ARG A 557 -4.77 8.25 -22.08
C ARG A 557 -5.77 9.35 -22.41
N GLN A 558 -5.40 10.30 -23.25
CA GLN A 558 -6.25 11.41 -23.68
C GLN A 558 -6.96 11.12 -25.01
N ALA A 559 -6.66 9.99 -25.66
CA ALA A 559 -7.27 9.60 -26.92
C ALA A 559 -8.79 9.44 -26.78
N VAL A 560 -9.55 10.09 -27.66
CA VAL A 560 -11.02 10.07 -27.61
C VAL A 560 -11.57 8.85 -28.36
N PRO A 561 -12.58 8.14 -27.83
CA PRO A 561 -13.23 7.05 -28.53
C PRO A 561 -13.88 7.50 -29.84
N LEU A 562 -13.51 6.84 -30.94
CA LEU A 562 -14.07 7.09 -32.27
C LEU A 562 -15.40 6.33 -32.47
N ILE A 563 -16.19 6.77 -33.46
CA ILE A 563 -17.42 6.07 -33.86
C ILE A 563 -17.09 4.67 -34.37
N LYS A 564 -15.99 4.50 -35.09
CA LYS A 564 -15.48 3.21 -35.53
C LYS A 564 -14.03 3.11 -35.05
N ALA A 565 -13.80 2.23 -34.08
CA ALA A 565 -12.45 1.88 -33.65
C ALA A 565 -11.85 0.92 -34.68
N GLU A 566 -10.55 1.02 -34.89
CA GLU A 566 -9.79 0.10 -35.72
C GLU A 566 -8.51 -0.26 -34.96
N ALA A 567 -8.24 -1.55 -34.79
CA ALA A 567 -7.04 -1.97 -34.10
C ALA A 567 -5.78 -1.57 -34.89
N PRO A 568 -4.67 -1.21 -34.22
CA PRO A 568 -3.48 -0.76 -34.92
C PRO A 568 -2.86 -1.90 -35.73
N ILE A 569 -2.34 -1.55 -36.93
CA ILE A 569 -1.62 -2.48 -37.81
C ILE A 569 -0.33 -2.94 -37.11
N VAL A 570 0.42 -1.99 -36.54
CA VAL A 570 1.63 -2.25 -35.74
C VAL A 570 1.27 -2.07 -34.28
N GLY A 571 1.44 -3.12 -33.48
CA GLY A 571 1.13 -3.14 -32.04
C GLY A 571 2.18 -3.92 -31.26
N THR A 572 2.03 -3.96 -29.93
CA THR A 572 2.98 -4.61 -29.02
C THR A 572 2.52 -5.97 -28.52
N GLY A 573 1.24 -6.31 -28.70
CA GLY A 573 0.62 -7.54 -28.20
C GLY A 573 -0.05 -7.36 -26.83
N LEU A 574 0.19 -6.23 -26.16
CA LEU A 574 -0.38 -5.90 -24.86
C LEU A 574 -1.83 -5.37 -24.95
N GLU A 575 -2.26 -4.92 -26.14
CA GLU A 575 -3.56 -4.27 -26.37
C GLU A 575 -4.73 -5.14 -25.90
N TYR A 576 -4.68 -6.44 -26.21
CA TYR A 576 -5.74 -7.38 -25.87
C TYR A 576 -5.90 -7.52 -24.35
N LYS A 577 -4.78 -7.69 -23.64
CA LYS A 577 -4.76 -7.81 -22.17
C LYS A 577 -5.17 -6.50 -21.50
N ALA A 578 -4.68 -5.35 -22.00
CA ALA A 578 -5.06 -4.04 -21.50
C ALA A 578 -6.57 -3.77 -21.69
N ALA A 579 -7.14 -4.11 -22.84
CA ALA A 579 -8.58 -3.97 -23.09
C ALA A 579 -9.41 -4.88 -22.17
N LYS A 580 -8.99 -6.15 -22.01
CA LYS A 580 -9.66 -7.12 -21.14
C LYS A 580 -9.68 -6.68 -19.67
N ASP A 581 -8.53 -6.34 -19.12
CA ASP A 581 -8.38 -6.00 -17.69
C ASP A 581 -8.88 -4.59 -17.36
N SER A 582 -9.05 -3.70 -18.36
CA SER A 582 -9.69 -2.40 -18.15
C SER A 582 -11.14 -2.52 -17.65
N GLY A 583 -11.84 -3.62 -18.00
CA GLY A 583 -13.27 -3.80 -17.73
C GLY A 583 -14.18 -3.03 -18.69
N ALA A 584 -13.66 -2.51 -19.81
CA ALA A 584 -14.46 -1.84 -20.83
C ALA A 584 -15.22 -2.82 -21.73
N VAL A 585 -14.63 -4.00 -21.97
CA VAL A 585 -15.22 -5.10 -22.75
C VAL A 585 -16.08 -6.00 -21.85
N ILE A 586 -16.99 -6.76 -22.46
CA ILE A 586 -17.79 -7.77 -21.74
C ILE A 586 -17.16 -9.15 -21.95
N LEU A 587 -16.99 -9.88 -20.86
CA LEU A 587 -16.44 -11.22 -20.85
C LEU A 587 -17.52 -12.26 -20.56
N ALA A 588 -17.42 -13.44 -21.18
CA ALA A 588 -18.21 -14.59 -20.80
C ALA A 588 -17.76 -15.12 -19.43
N LYS A 589 -18.69 -15.28 -18.48
CA LYS A 589 -18.36 -15.79 -17.13
C LYS A 589 -18.06 -17.30 -17.11
N LYS A 590 -18.73 -18.05 -17.99
CA LYS A 590 -18.70 -19.52 -18.05
C LYS A 590 -18.72 -20.01 -19.52
N PRO A 591 -18.26 -21.23 -19.80
CA PRO A 591 -18.39 -21.81 -21.13
C PRO A 591 -19.85 -22.08 -21.49
N GLY A 592 -20.21 -21.83 -22.75
CA GLY A 592 -21.58 -22.02 -23.22
C GLY A 592 -21.79 -21.62 -24.67
N VAL A 593 -23.07 -21.58 -25.07
CA VAL A 593 -23.50 -21.25 -26.43
C VAL A 593 -24.37 -19.99 -26.42
N ILE A 594 -24.06 -19.07 -27.32
CA ILE A 594 -24.84 -17.85 -27.52
C ILE A 594 -26.22 -18.21 -28.07
N LYS A 595 -27.28 -17.91 -27.32
CA LYS A 595 -28.67 -18.19 -27.70
C LYS A 595 -29.33 -17.06 -28.46
N ARG A 596 -28.97 -15.82 -28.15
CA ARG A 596 -29.54 -14.64 -28.80
C ARG A 596 -28.57 -13.48 -28.72
N VAL A 597 -28.40 -12.78 -29.83
CA VAL A 597 -27.61 -11.54 -29.90
C VAL A 597 -28.49 -10.41 -30.42
N SER A 598 -28.38 -9.26 -29.78
CA SER A 598 -28.98 -8.01 -30.25
C SER A 598 -28.03 -6.86 -29.98
N ALA A 599 -28.30 -5.69 -30.58
CA ALA A 599 -27.46 -4.50 -30.39
C ALA A 599 -27.39 -4.00 -28.93
N LYS A 600 -28.31 -4.43 -28.06
CA LYS A 600 -28.42 -4.02 -26.64
C LYS A 600 -28.19 -5.16 -25.65
N GLN A 601 -28.19 -6.40 -26.08
CA GLN A 601 -28.20 -7.54 -25.16
C GLN A 601 -27.69 -8.81 -25.80
N ILE A 602 -26.94 -9.58 -25.02
CA ILE A 602 -26.45 -10.92 -25.35
C ILE A 602 -27.02 -11.91 -24.33
N GLN A 603 -27.55 -13.03 -24.79
CA GLN A 603 -28.01 -14.13 -23.94
C GLN A 603 -27.16 -15.38 -24.19
N ILE A 604 -26.66 -15.97 -23.11
CA ILE A 604 -25.82 -17.18 -23.14
C ILE A 604 -26.56 -18.28 -22.39
N ALA A 605 -26.61 -19.48 -22.98
CA ALA A 605 -26.93 -20.70 -22.25
C ALA A 605 -25.62 -21.42 -21.95
N TYR A 606 -25.34 -21.58 -20.67
CA TYR A 606 -24.14 -22.25 -20.21
C TYR A 606 -24.29 -23.78 -20.24
N ASP A 607 -23.16 -24.46 -20.22
CA ASP A 607 -23.12 -25.94 -20.23
C ASP A 607 -23.69 -26.56 -18.94
N ASP A 608 -23.86 -25.77 -17.87
CA ASP A 608 -24.48 -26.16 -16.60
C ASP A 608 -26.00 -25.91 -16.54
N ASP A 609 -26.65 -25.79 -17.70
CA ASP A 609 -28.08 -25.45 -17.90
C ASP A 609 -28.51 -24.06 -17.37
N SER A 610 -27.62 -23.28 -16.77
CA SER A 610 -27.90 -21.91 -16.37
C SER A 610 -27.89 -20.95 -17.56
N LYS A 611 -28.59 -19.82 -17.42
CA LYS A 611 -28.68 -18.79 -18.47
C LYS A 611 -28.27 -17.46 -17.88
N ASP A 612 -27.50 -16.70 -18.63
CA ASP A 612 -27.10 -15.34 -18.24
C ASP A 612 -27.38 -14.34 -19.37
N LYS A 613 -27.65 -13.11 -18.96
CA LYS A 613 -28.11 -12.02 -19.83
C LYS A 613 -27.24 -10.81 -19.55
N PHE A 614 -26.53 -10.39 -20.59
CA PHE A 614 -25.64 -9.25 -20.55
C PHE A 614 -26.31 -8.07 -21.25
N ASP A 615 -26.64 -7.02 -20.50
CA ASP A 615 -27.15 -5.77 -21.05
C ASP A 615 -25.98 -4.85 -21.41
N LEU A 616 -25.95 -4.42 -22.67
CA LEU A 616 -24.86 -3.62 -23.23
C LEU A 616 -25.11 -2.13 -23.03
N LEU A 617 -24.06 -1.40 -22.63
CA LEU A 617 -24.10 0.05 -22.51
C LEU A 617 -24.15 0.70 -23.90
N LYS A 618 -25.20 1.48 -24.19
CA LYS A 618 -25.37 2.19 -25.47
C LYS A 618 -25.41 3.69 -25.25
N PHE A 619 -24.48 4.40 -25.89
CA PHE A 619 -24.39 5.86 -25.83
C PHE A 619 -24.39 6.41 -24.39
N ALA A 620 -23.81 5.65 -23.46
CA ALA A 620 -23.69 6.08 -22.07
C ALA A 620 -22.61 7.17 -21.99
N ARG A 621 -22.87 8.21 -21.22
CA ARG A 621 -21.93 9.32 -21.03
C ARG A 621 -20.87 8.92 -20.00
N SER A 622 -19.59 9.08 -20.32
CA SER A 622 -18.49 8.93 -19.36
C SER A 622 -18.37 10.17 -18.46
N ASN A 623 -17.59 10.05 -17.38
CA ASN A 623 -17.25 11.20 -16.52
C ASN A 623 -16.68 12.40 -17.30
N HIS A 624 -15.99 12.16 -18.41
CA HIS A 624 -15.35 13.21 -19.22
C HIS A 624 -16.19 13.63 -20.44
N GLY A 625 -17.43 13.15 -20.54
CA GLY A 625 -18.34 13.49 -21.64
C GLY A 625 -18.10 12.73 -22.95
N THR A 626 -17.22 11.71 -22.94
CA THR A 626 -17.07 10.79 -24.07
C THR A 626 -18.21 9.76 -24.08
N SER A 627 -18.39 9.07 -25.22
CA SER A 627 -19.44 8.06 -25.39
C SER A 627 -18.90 6.66 -25.10
N ILE A 628 -19.46 6.01 -24.08
CA ILE A 628 -19.28 4.58 -23.80
C ILE A 628 -20.36 3.83 -24.60
N ASN A 629 -19.93 3.08 -25.61
CA ASN A 629 -20.83 2.32 -26.48
C ASN A 629 -20.27 0.93 -26.73
N GLN A 630 -20.97 -0.08 -26.22
CA GLN A 630 -20.61 -1.48 -26.36
C GLN A 630 -21.26 -2.12 -27.59
N ARG A 631 -20.55 -3.05 -28.23
CA ARG A 631 -20.98 -3.72 -29.47
C ARG A 631 -20.76 -5.22 -29.35
N PRO A 632 -21.79 -6.05 -29.61
CA PRO A 632 -21.58 -7.50 -29.62
C PRO A 632 -20.65 -7.90 -30.76
N ILE A 633 -19.73 -8.83 -30.49
CA ILE A 633 -18.81 -9.40 -31.49
C ILE A 633 -19.06 -10.89 -31.75
N VAL A 634 -20.02 -11.47 -31.03
CA VAL A 634 -20.39 -12.87 -31.15
C VAL A 634 -21.66 -13.03 -31.97
N GLU A 635 -21.82 -14.21 -32.57
CA GLU A 635 -22.98 -14.58 -33.38
C GLU A 635 -23.86 -15.60 -32.64
N GLU A 636 -25.13 -15.67 -33.02
CA GLU A 636 -26.05 -16.67 -32.48
C GLU A 636 -25.58 -18.09 -32.87
N GLY A 637 -25.57 -19.00 -31.91
CA GLY A 637 -25.03 -20.35 -32.07
C GLY A 637 -23.52 -20.48 -31.88
N GLN A 638 -22.78 -19.37 -31.70
CA GLN A 638 -21.35 -19.41 -31.41
C GLN A 638 -21.09 -20.02 -30.01
N ARG A 639 -20.12 -20.92 -29.90
CA ARG A 639 -19.58 -21.38 -28.61
C ARG A 639 -18.57 -20.37 -28.08
N VAL A 640 -18.61 -20.12 -26.78
CA VAL A 640 -17.69 -19.23 -26.06
C VAL A 640 -17.15 -19.96 -24.83
N GLU A 641 -15.90 -19.70 -24.48
CA GLU A 641 -15.26 -20.21 -23.28
C GLU A 641 -15.26 -19.14 -22.17
N ALA A 642 -14.97 -19.55 -20.93
CA ALA A 642 -14.87 -18.60 -19.83
C ALA A 642 -13.73 -17.59 -20.06
N GLY A 643 -14.04 -16.30 -19.92
CA GLY A 643 -13.09 -15.21 -20.12
C GLY A 643 -12.94 -14.76 -21.58
N ASP A 644 -13.69 -15.34 -22.53
CA ASP A 644 -13.75 -14.83 -23.90
C ASP A 644 -14.45 -13.47 -23.97
N VAL A 645 -13.95 -12.58 -24.83
CA VAL A 645 -14.61 -11.30 -25.11
C VAL A 645 -15.85 -11.56 -25.97
N ILE A 646 -17.01 -11.12 -25.49
CA ILE A 646 -18.30 -11.26 -26.18
C ILE A 646 -18.85 -9.94 -26.73
N ALA A 647 -18.41 -8.82 -26.16
CA ALA A 647 -18.72 -7.49 -26.68
C ALA A 647 -17.55 -6.52 -26.47
N ASP A 648 -17.26 -5.75 -27.50
CA ASP A 648 -16.31 -4.65 -27.48
C ASP A 648 -16.90 -3.45 -26.75
N GLY A 649 -16.02 -2.63 -26.17
CA GLY A 649 -16.32 -1.35 -25.54
C GLY A 649 -15.88 -0.14 -26.37
N PRO A 650 -15.76 1.05 -25.75
CA PRO A 650 -15.17 2.21 -26.41
C PRO A 650 -13.69 1.95 -26.73
N SER A 651 -13.24 2.35 -27.93
CA SER A 651 -11.83 2.22 -28.37
C SER A 651 -11.28 0.78 -28.44
N THR A 652 -12.14 -0.22 -28.71
CA THR A 652 -11.74 -1.63 -28.90
C THR A 652 -12.34 -2.18 -30.20
N ASP A 653 -11.61 -3.11 -30.85
CA ASP A 653 -11.92 -3.72 -32.16
C ASP A 653 -11.29 -5.12 -32.32
#